data_AF-A0A7J6F617-F1
#
_entry.id   AF-A0A7J6F617-F1
#
_cell.length_a   1.000
_cell.length_b   1.000
_cell.length_c   1.000
_cell.angle_alpha   90.00
_cell.angle_beta   90.00
_cell.angle_gamma   90.00
#
_symmetry.space_group_name_H-M   'P 1'
#
loop_
_entity.id
_entity.type
_entity.pdbx_description
1 polymer ?
#
loop_
_entity_poly.entity_id
_entity_poly.type
_entity_poly.pdbx_seq_one_letter_code
_entity_poly.pdbx_strand_id
1 'polypeptide(L)'
;MLNIPQKGTWVGRGSMLMSLVRKITTFGIVPKSSSLSLESYCQVNDNDRVYSKNRAIDSFIKVGDFDSALQVFDETPLYDVVSYNLIISGYRRCGLLKESFGFYNEMVSRGIRESESTFSSVLGVCSDAGFYAQGIQVHCRVVLMGFGLNLFVGSSLINLYMQMGQENLGLEMFDELPERNLETWNLVLRGLCEVGRVEKLLELYFRMKWDGVQCNGVTFSYLIRGCCCFTNGGSFEEEGRQLHCDAIKLGWVEINVFVANALVDLYSACENLNDARKAFEDIPLKDVISWNSMVWVFANNGLLVDSIKVFSGMQFWGNRPSIRSLVGLLNFASGTRNIGFGKQIHSYAMKMGFDSGSAHIQSALISMYGKCGDIERSVAIYENAEGRTLECCNSLMTSLMHCGCIGDVVEMFGLMVDEGIGIDEVTLSTSLKALSVSALTSLASLKMVHCYAVKLGLESDLAVSCSLIDAYSKCGRIDHSRMVFEQLQTPSTICFTSIINGYAQNGMGSEALKFFQAMIHKSLKPDKVTFLCALAGCNHSGLVKEGKILFDSMKTSYGICPDRQHYSCMVDLLGRAGLLYEAEKLLIKAKGNEDTMMWSSFLRSCRVHKNEKMGRRAAKVLMELEPENPAICLQVSNFYSEVGEFSTSMEIRELAMARKVTREIGHSLIETSNHSSYTVAGNFLHDDFAMFDELDIESQDSEDDIDIDFFDIPSWKSERGGKVLVNVDSFGAVGDGVADDTQAFQKAWDTACSTPKAVLLVPQDRRYLVNATKFQGPCAEKLVIQIDGTIVAPDEPKNWNPKFARQWLEFSKLEGALFQGHGVIDGSGSKWWAASCKKNKTNPCKGAPTALTIDSSTAIKVKGLTIQNSQQMNFIISRSDSVRITGVQVTCPGDSPNTDGIHITQSTNVVLQESRISTGDDCVSIVNASSNIKMKRIYCGPGHGISIGSLGKDNSIGIVTQVVLDTAVLKETTNGVRIKTWQGGSGYVQGVRFQNVKMIDVANPIIIDQFYCDSPKSCENQSSAVNISKIIYKNISGTTKSEKAMKFACSDSVPCSNIVLSNVNLEKKDGTVETYCNSAQGSGYGTIHPSADCLSTHDNKNIQPIIDHNHDIVHTEL
;
A
#
# COMPACT_ATOMS: atom_id res chain seq x y z
N MET A 1 20.51 -39.59 10.21
CA MET A 1 20.29 -39.04 8.86
C MET A 1 19.48 -40.03 8.03
N LEU A 2 18.19 -39.78 7.87
CA LEU A 2 17.38 -40.26 6.75
C LEU A 2 16.37 -39.13 6.47
N ASN A 3 16.37 -38.65 5.24
CA ASN A 3 15.65 -37.45 4.78
C ASN A 3 14.14 -37.59 4.92
N ILE A 4 13.53 -36.53 5.44
CA ILE A 4 12.08 -36.28 5.47
C ILE A 4 11.68 -35.68 4.11
N PRO A 5 10.71 -36.24 3.37
CA PRO A 5 10.01 -35.50 2.33
C PRO A 5 8.79 -34.77 2.91
N GLN A 6 8.58 -33.55 2.39
CA GLN A 6 7.53 -32.60 2.73
C GLN A 6 6.10 -33.10 2.46
N LYS A 7 5.17 -32.43 3.16
CA LYS A 7 3.70 -32.42 3.02
C LYS A 7 3.22 -32.80 1.60
N GLY A 8 2.68 -34.00 1.48
CA GLY A 8 1.88 -34.46 0.34
C GLY A 8 0.55 -35.00 0.84
N THR A 9 -0.51 -34.66 0.14
CA THR A 9 -1.92 -35.00 0.35
C THR A 9 -2.17 -36.45 0.81
N TRP A 10 -2.75 -36.60 2.01
CA TRP A 10 -3.23 -37.88 2.56
C TRP A 10 -4.67 -38.17 2.10
N VAL A 11 -4.86 -38.40 0.79
CA VAL A 11 -6.10 -38.99 0.29
C VAL A 11 -5.70 -40.21 -0.53
N GLY A 12 -5.72 -41.40 0.09
CA GLY A 12 -5.51 -42.65 -0.64
C GLY A 12 -4.86 -43.82 0.08
N ARG A 13 -4.39 -43.69 1.34
CA ARG A 13 -3.72 -44.81 2.06
C ARG A 13 -4.49 -45.43 3.23
N GLY A 14 -5.72 -44.98 3.52
CA GLY A 14 -6.54 -45.52 4.61
C GLY A 14 -6.90 -47.01 4.45
N SER A 15 -7.15 -47.48 3.22
CA SER A 15 -7.53 -48.88 2.98
C SER A 15 -6.37 -49.89 3.18
N MET A 16 -5.12 -49.42 3.10
CA MET A 16 -3.94 -50.29 3.21
C MET A 16 -3.59 -50.59 4.68
N LEU A 17 -3.88 -49.65 5.59
CA LEU A 17 -3.65 -49.83 7.03
C LEU A 17 -4.64 -50.85 7.63
N MET A 18 -5.93 -50.75 7.27
CA MET A 18 -6.97 -51.71 7.70
C MET A 18 -6.77 -53.11 7.11
N SER A 19 -6.24 -53.21 5.89
CA SER A 19 -5.83 -54.49 5.27
C SER A 19 -4.66 -55.15 6.03
N LEU A 20 -3.74 -54.35 6.58
CA LEU A 20 -2.63 -54.84 7.40
C LEU A 20 -3.10 -55.25 8.80
N VAL A 21 -4.03 -54.50 9.41
CA VAL A 21 -4.61 -54.80 10.74
C VAL A 21 -5.51 -56.04 10.70
N ARG A 22 -6.34 -56.23 9.66
CA ARG A 22 -7.13 -57.47 9.46
C ARG A 22 -6.28 -58.72 9.21
N LYS A 23 -5.06 -58.57 8.68
CA LYS A 23 -4.11 -59.69 8.52
C LYS A 23 -3.43 -60.11 9.82
N ILE A 24 -3.42 -59.25 10.85
CA ILE A 24 -2.75 -59.54 12.13
C ILE A 24 -3.75 -60.11 13.16
N THR A 25 -5.04 -59.76 13.08
CA THR A 25 -6.09 -60.24 14.01
C THR A 25 -6.51 -61.71 13.82
N THR A 26 -5.92 -62.46 12.89
CA THR A 26 -6.25 -63.89 12.65
C THR A 26 -5.39 -64.90 13.44
N PHE A 27 -4.44 -64.45 14.27
CA PHE A 27 -3.66 -65.32 15.15
C PHE A 27 -3.91 -65.00 16.63
N GLY A 28 -5.01 -65.56 17.16
CA GLY A 28 -5.25 -65.62 18.59
C GLY A 28 -4.28 -66.58 19.26
N ILE A 29 -3.42 -66.08 20.16
CA ILE A 29 -2.65 -66.88 21.10
C ILE A 29 -3.22 -66.64 22.50
N VAL A 30 -3.86 -67.67 23.05
CA VAL A 30 -4.31 -67.75 24.44
C VAL A 30 -3.08 -67.91 25.36
N PRO A 31 -2.89 -67.11 26.42
CA PRO A 31 -1.83 -67.36 27.37
C PRO A 31 -2.23 -68.51 28.32
N LYS A 32 -1.37 -69.54 28.38
CA LYS A 32 -1.44 -70.62 29.36
C LYS A 32 -1.23 -70.09 30.78
N SER A 33 -2.05 -70.60 31.70
CA SER A 33 -1.78 -70.59 33.13
C SER A 33 -0.46 -71.31 33.43
N SER A 34 0.36 -70.73 34.30
CA SER A 34 1.45 -71.46 34.95
C SER A 34 1.27 -71.33 36.46
N SER A 35 1.04 -72.48 37.09
CA SER A 35 1.20 -72.69 38.52
C SER A 35 2.69 -72.82 38.83
N LEU A 36 3.14 -72.25 39.94
CA LEU A 36 4.34 -72.72 40.65
C LEU A 36 4.29 -72.33 42.14
N SER A 37 4.16 -73.39 42.93
CA SER A 37 4.61 -73.70 44.30
C SER A 37 4.83 -72.62 45.36
N LEU A 38 4.16 -72.87 46.50
CA LEU A 38 4.54 -72.51 47.87
C LEU A 38 5.97 -73.00 48.19
N GLU A 39 6.86 -72.08 48.59
CA GLU A 39 7.77 -72.18 49.77
C GLU A 39 8.83 -71.07 49.75
N SER A 40 8.69 -70.05 50.59
CA SER A 40 9.65 -69.73 51.66
C SER A 40 9.29 -68.40 52.33
N TYR A 41 9.05 -68.48 53.63
CA TYR A 41 8.82 -67.35 54.52
C TYR A 41 10.16 -66.63 54.80
N CYS A 42 10.08 -65.30 54.93
CA CYS A 42 11.10 -64.34 55.42
C CYS A 42 11.92 -63.56 54.37
N GLN A 43 11.28 -62.66 53.63
CA GLN A 43 11.89 -61.38 53.19
C GLN A 43 10.84 -60.27 53.28
N VAL A 44 11.25 -59.07 53.71
CA VAL A 44 10.39 -57.87 53.75
C VAL A 44 9.86 -57.61 52.34
N ASN A 45 8.54 -57.54 52.20
CA ASN A 45 7.84 -57.56 50.93
C ASN A 45 8.06 -56.24 50.17
N ASP A 46 8.97 -56.23 49.19
CA ASP A 46 9.27 -55.04 48.37
C ASP A 46 8.02 -54.46 47.68
N ASN A 47 7.00 -55.29 47.42
CA ASN A 47 5.70 -54.86 46.88
C ASN A 47 4.92 -53.91 47.83
N ASP A 48 5.00 -54.10 49.14
CA ASP A 48 4.32 -53.22 50.11
C ASP A 48 5.00 -51.84 50.17
N ARG A 49 6.32 -51.79 49.94
CA ARG A 49 7.08 -50.53 49.84
C ARG A 49 6.72 -49.75 48.59
N VAL A 50 6.69 -50.40 47.42
CA VAL A 50 6.28 -49.76 46.15
C VAL A 50 4.84 -49.26 46.23
N TYR A 51 3.91 -50.07 46.78
CA TYR A 51 2.52 -49.66 46.98
C TYR A 51 2.38 -48.41 47.89
N SER A 52 3.12 -48.38 49.00
CA SER A 52 3.10 -47.24 49.93
C SER A 52 3.61 -45.94 49.29
N LYS A 53 4.65 -46.05 48.46
CA LYS A 53 5.24 -44.92 47.73
C LYS A 53 4.34 -44.45 46.58
N ASN A 54 3.70 -45.37 45.84
CA ASN A 54 2.70 -45.04 44.83
C ASN A 54 1.51 -44.27 45.44
N ARG A 55 1.06 -44.62 46.65
CA ARG A 55 0.04 -43.83 47.37
C ARG A 55 0.50 -42.43 47.73
N ALA A 56 1.77 -42.27 48.13
CA ALA A 56 2.32 -40.94 48.43
C ALA A 56 2.39 -40.08 47.16
N ILE A 57 2.86 -40.63 46.03
CA ILE A 57 2.90 -39.96 44.72
C ILE A 57 1.48 -39.52 44.30
N ASP A 58 0.50 -40.42 44.35
CA ASP A 58 -0.90 -40.10 44.02
C ASP A 58 -1.48 -39.00 44.94
N SER A 59 -1.15 -39.03 46.22
CA SER A 59 -1.58 -37.99 47.18
C SER A 59 -0.99 -36.62 46.83
N PHE A 60 0.31 -36.55 46.53
CA PHE A 60 0.97 -35.30 46.16
C PHE A 60 0.43 -34.73 44.83
N ILE A 61 0.21 -35.58 43.83
CA ILE A 61 -0.42 -35.19 42.55
C ILE A 61 -1.85 -34.64 42.77
N LYS A 62 -2.63 -35.22 43.68
CA LYS A 62 -3.99 -34.76 43.99
C LYS A 62 -4.03 -33.40 44.69
N VAL A 63 -3.02 -33.08 45.49
CA VAL A 63 -2.89 -31.80 46.20
C VAL A 63 -2.23 -30.73 45.32
N GLY A 64 -1.67 -31.11 44.17
CA GLY A 64 -1.02 -30.20 43.22
C GLY A 64 0.46 -29.94 43.50
N ASP A 65 1.07 -30.68 44.43
CA ASP A 65 2.50 -30.59 44.77
C ASP A 65 3.28 -31.63 43.95
N PHE A 66 3.57 -31.27 42.70
CA PHE A 66 4.17 -32.21 41.74
C PHE A 66 5.67 -32.44 41.99
N ASP A 67 6.39 -31.45 42.53
CA ASP A 67 7.82 -31.55 42.83
C ASP A 67 8.09 -32.60 43.92
N SER A 68 7.27 -32.60 44.98
CA SER A 68 7.31 -33.64 46.01
C SER A 68 6.94 -35.02 45.46
N ALA A 69 6.02 -35.10 44.49
CA ALA A 69 5.67 -36.36 43.83
C ALA A 69 6.85 -36.94 43.02
N LEU A 70 7.58 -36.09 42.31
CA LEU A 70 8.79 -36.46 41.56
C LEU A 70 9.92 -36.88 42.50
N GLN A 71 10.14 -36.16 43.60
CA GLN A 71 11.16 -36.53 44.57
C GLN A 71 10.88 -37.92 45.16
N VAL A 72 9.62 -38.21 45.51
CA VAL A 72 9.24 -39.52 46.04
C VAL A 72 9.40 -40.63 44.99
N PHE A 73 9.18 -40.32 43.71
CA PHE A 73 9.45 -41.22 42.59
C PHE A 73 10.97 -41.46 42.44
N ASP A 74 11.80 -40.43 42.41
CA ASP A 74 13.25 -40.57 42.28
C ASP A 74 13.89 -41.34 43.46
N GLU A 75 13.31 -41.23 44.66
CA GLU A 75 13.73 -41.97 45.84
C GLU A 75 13.25 -43.45 45.88
N THR A 76 12.41 -43.89 44.94
CA THR A 76 11.96 -45.29 44.89
C THR A 76 12.96 -46.21 44.18
N PRO A 77 13.48 -47.26 44.85
CA PRO A 77 14.49 -48.14 44.27
C PRO A 77 13.96 -49.12 43.20
N LEU A 78 12.64 -49.33 43.17
CA LEU A 78 11.95 -50.18 42.19
C LEU A 78 10.66 -49.49 41.74
N TYR A 79 10.49 -49.36 40.43
CA TYR A 79 9.33 -48.76 39.80
C TYR A 79 8.46 -49.85 39.17
N ASP A 80 7.15 -49.79 39.38
CA ASP A 80 6.20 -50.64 38.67
C ASP A 80 5.40 -49.83 37.63
N VAL A 81 4.53 -50.51 36.87
CA VAL A 81 3.66 -49.86 35.88
C VAL A 81 2.76 -48.79 36.50
N VAL A 82 2.40 -48.92 37.77
CA VAL A 82 1.55 -47.96 38.48
C VAL A 82 2.34 -46.70 38.82
N SER A 83 3.60 -46.82 39.24
CA SER A 83 4.51 -45.69 39.48
C SER A 83 4.64 -44.81 38.22
N TYR A 84 4.92 -45.42 37.07
CA TYR A 84 5.03 -44.68 35.80
C TYR A 84 3.71 -44.07 35.35
N ASN A 85 2.58 -44.80 35.49
CA ASN A 85 1.27 -44.27 35.11
C ASN A 85 0.87 -43.05 35.95
N LEU A 86 1.21 -43.02 37.24
CA LEU A 86 0.97 -41.87 38.11
C LEU A 86 1.76 -40.64 37.64
N ILE A 87 3.04 -40.81 37.32
CA ILE A 87 3.88 -39.71 36.83
C ILE A 87 3.45 -39.24 35.44
N ILE A 88 3.17 -40.15 34.49
CA ILE A 88 2.70 -39.81 33.14
C ILE A 88 1.40 -39.02 33.20
N SER A 89 0.43 -39.48 34.00
CA SER A 89 -0.85 -38.79 34.22
C SER A 89 -0.69 -37.47 34.97
N GLY A 90 0.22 -37.41 35.95
CA GLY A 90 0.54 -36.20 36.69
C GLY A 90 1.14 -35.10 35.82
N TYR A 91 2.15 -35.42 35.00
CA TYR A 91 2.71 -34.47 34.02
C TYR A 91 1.65 -33.99 33.01
N ARG A 92 0.74 -34.88 32.59
CA ARG A 92 -0.41 -34.50 31.74
C ARG A 92 -1.29 -33.46 32.43
N ARG A 93 -1.60 -33.65 33.73
CA ARG A 93 -2.42 -32.73 34.52
C ARG A 93 -1.75 -31.37 34.76
N CYS A 94 -0.42 -31.35 34.82
CA CYS A 94 0.40 -30.14 34.94
C CYS A 94 0.66 -29.42 33.59
N GLY A 95 0.18 -29.97 32.46
CA GLY A 95 0.37 -29.38 31.13
C GLY A 95 1.77 -29.57 30.52
N LEU A 96 2.64 -30.33 31.17
CA LEU A 96 4.02 -30.63 30.77
C LEU A 96 4.06 -31.90 29.89
N LEU A 97 3.51 -31.76 28.68
CA LEU A 97 3.16 -32.90 27.82
C LEU A 97 4.37 -33.57 27.14
N LYS A 98 5.47 -32.85 26.91
CA LYS A 98 6.71 -33.41 26.33
C LYS A 98 7.41 -34.34 27.31
N GLU A 99 7.51 -33.90 28.54
CA GLU A 99 8.15 -34.59 29.65
C GLU A 99 7.38 -35.88 29.98
N SER A 100 6.03 -35.81 29.99
CA SER A 100 5.15 -36.98 30.13
C SER A 100 5.46 -38.07 29.09
N PHE A 101 5.62 -37.69 27.81
CA PHE A 101 5.96 -38.64 26.76
C PHE A 101 7.41 -39.17 26.89
N GLY A 102 8.32 -38.36 27.45
CA GLY A 102 9.67 -38.79 27.84
C GLY A 102 9.67 -39.95 28.84
N PHE A 103 8.87 -39.85 29.90
CA PHE A 103 8.71 -40.92 30.90
C PHE A 103 8.07 -42.19 30.32
N TYR A 104 7.19 -42.06 29.33
CA TYR A 104 6.67 -43.23 28.60
C TYR A 104 7.80 -43.96 27.82
N ASN A 105 8.64 -43.21 27.10
CA ASN A 105 9.78 -43.80 26.39
C ASN A 105 10.76 -44.48 27.37
N GLU A 106 10.98 -43.87 28.53
CA GLU A 106 11.81 -44.45 29.58
C GLU A 106 11.24 -45.77 30.11
N MET A 107 9.95 -45.80 30.46
CA MET A 107 9.23 -47.01 30.90
C MET A 107 9.39 -48.15 29.88
N VAL A 108 9.19 -47.84 28.59
CA VAL A 108 9.32 -48.80 27.49
C VAL A 108 10.77 -49.26 27.30
N SER A 109 11.74 -48.36 27.41
CA SER A 109 13.17 -48.68 27.29
C SER A 109 13.68 -49.61 28.40
N ARG A 110 13.08 -49.50 29.59
CA ARG A 110 13.35 -50.35 30.76
C ARG A 110 12.62 -51.70 30.70
N GLY A 111 11.84 -51.96 29.65
CA GLY A 111 11.13 -53.22 29.45
C GLY A 111 9.92 -53.43 30.36
N ILE A 112 9.41 -52.38 31.01
CA ILE A 112 8.18 -52.46 31.82
C ILE A 112 7.00 -52.53 30.87
N ARG A 113 6.18 -53.58 31.00
CA ARG A 113 5.05 -53.84 30.10
C ARG A 113 3.92 -52.84 30.33
N GLU A 114 3.44 -52.24 29.26
CA GLU A 114 2.31 -51.30 29.28
C GLU A 114 1.00 -51.96 29.72
N SER A 115 0.19 -51.20 30.47
CA SER A 115 -1.18 -51.55 30.81
C SER A 115 -2.19 -50.74 30.00
N GLU A 116 -3.46 -51.12 30.10
CA GLU A 116 -4.60 -50.33 29.61
C GLU A 116 -4.54 -48.86 30.06
N SER A 117 -4.25 -48.62 31.34
CA SER A 117 -4.12 -47.28 31.92
C SER A 117 -2.92 -46.51 31.39
N THR A 118 -1.81 -47.20 31.04
CA THR A 118 -0.67 -46.59 30.34
C THR A 118 -1.11 -46.08 28.98
N PHE A 119 -1.76 -46.93 28.17
CA PHE A 119 -2.18 -46.58 26.82
C PHE A 119 -3.21 -45.44 26.82
N SER A 120 -4.22 -45.48 27.70
CA SER A 120 -5.21 -44.40 27.79
C SER A 120 -4.56 -43.06 28.17
N SER A 121 -3.60 -43.07 29.11
CA SER A 121 -2.91 -41.86 29.55
C SER A 121 -2.02 -41.27 28.45
N VAL A 122 -1.19 -42.11 27.81
CA VAL A 122 -0.24 -41.67 26.78
C VAL A 122 -0.95 -41.24 25.50
N LEU A 123 -2.01 -41.94 25.07
CA LEU A 123 -2.83 -41.51 23.94
C LEU A 123 -3.52 -40.18 24.22
N GLY A 124 -3.96 -39.96 25.47
CA GLY A 124 -4.45 -38.67 25.93
C GLY A 124 -3.40 -37.57 25.82
N VAL A 125 -2.16 -37.82 26.25
CA VAL A 125 -1.03 -36.89 26.06
C VAL A 125 -0.79 -36.60 24.58
N CYS A 126 -0.79 -37.62 23.72
CA CYS A 126 -0.60 -37.44 22.29
C CYS A 126 -1.71 -36.59 21.66
N SER A 127 -2.94 -36.75 22.12
CA SER A 127 -4.08 -35.97 21.68
C SER A 127 -3.98 -34.51 22.14
N ASP A 128 -3.66 -34.28 23.41
CA ASP A 128 -3.60 -32.94 24.01
C ASP A 128 -2.38 -32.14 23.51
N ALA A 129 -1.27 -32.83 23.19
CA ALA A 129 0.00 -32.22 22.74
C ALA A 129 0.13 -32.14 21.21
N GLY A 130 -0.80 -32.70 20.46
CA GLY A 130 -0.70 -32.83 19.00
C GLY A 130 0.43 -33.75 18.51
N PHE A 131 0.89 -34.70 19.34
CA PHE A 131 1.92 -35.68 18.97
C PHE A 131 1.33 -36.83 18.13
N TYR A 132 0.70 -36.49 17.00
CA TYR A 132 -0.07 -37.45 16.20
C TYR A 132 0.78 -38.57 15.62
N ALA A 133 2.03 -38.30 15.21
CA ALA A 133 2.93 -39.33 14.69
C ALA A 133 3.27 -40.37 15.78
N GLN A 134 3.54 -39.92 16.99
CA GLN A 134 3.78 -40.75 18.15
C GLN A 134 2.50 -41.47 18.59
N GLY A 135 1.35 -40.81 18.55
CA GLY A 135 0.04 -41.40 18.81
C GLY A 135 -0.26 -42.59 17.89
N ILE A 136 0.08 -42.50 16.60
CA ILE A 136 -0.04 -43.62 15.67
C ILE A 136 0.91 -44.77 16.05
N GLN A 137 2.13 -44.48 16.49
CA GLN A 137 3.07 -45.52 16.96
C GLN A 137 2.54 -46.25 18.20
N VAL A 138 1.96 -45.50 19.14
CA VAL A 138 1.30 -46.04 20.33
C VAL A 138 0.07 -46.87 19.93
N HIS A 139 -0.72 -46.43 18.94
CA HIS A 139 -1.83 -47.22 18.40
C HIS A 139 -1.34 -48.56 17.79
N CYS A 140 -0.23 -48.57 17.04
CA CYS A 140 0.35 -49.82 16.56
C CYS A 140 0.72 -50.77 17.72
N ARG A 141 1.27 -50.25 18.82
CA ARG A 141 1.52 -51.05 20.04
C ARG A 141 0.25 -51.56 20.69
N VAL A 142 -0.80 -50.75 20.78
CA VAL A 142 -2.12 -51.16 21.29
C VAL A 142 -2.66 -52.37 20.53
N VAL A 143 -2.57 -52.33 19.19
CA VAL A 143 -3.00 -53.45 18.33
C VAL A 143 -2.11 -54.68 18.55
N LEU A 144 -0.78 -54.52 18.55
CA LEU A 144 0.17 -55.62 18.77
C LEU A 144 -0.01 -56.31 20.12
N MET A 145 -0.41 -55.56 21.15
CA MET A 145 -0.62 -56.07 22.51
C MET A 145 -2.05 -56.54 22.80
N GLY A 146 -2.98 -56.40 21.84
CA GLY A 146 -4.35 -56.87 21.97
C GLY A 146 -5.28 -55.97 22.80
N PHE A 147 -4.95 -54.68 22.96
CA PHE A 147 -5.76 -53.72 23.72
C PHE A 147 -6.79 -52.95 22.87
N GLY A 148 -6.92 -53.25 21.57
CA GLY A 148 -7.77 -52.48 20.63
C GLY A 148 -9.28 -52.48 20.94
N LEU A 149 -9.80 -53.51 21.62
CA LEU A 149 -11.22 -53.60 22.01
C LEU A 149 -11.51 -53.07 23.42
N ASN A 150 -10.48 -52.61 24.14
CA ASN A 150 -10.67 -52.06 25.47
C ASN A 150 -11.35 -50.69 25.39
N LEU A 151 -12.41 -50.48 26.17
CA LEU A 151 -13.23 -49.26 26.13
C LEU A 151 -12.41 -47.98 26.41
N PHE A 152 -11.52 -47.99 27.39
CA PHE A 152 -10.76 -46.80 27.81
C PHE A 152 -9.64 -46.46 26.81
N VAL A 153 -8.96 -47.49 26.30
CA VAL A 153 -7.95 -47.32 25.23
C VAL A 153 -8.62 -46.89 23.93
N GLY A 154 -9.72 -47.54 23.55
CA GLY A 154 -10.52 -47.21 22.37
C GLY A 154 -11.09 -45.79 22.43
N SER A 155 -11.60 -45.35 23.58
CA SER A 155 -12.02 -43.94 23.78
C SER A 155 -10.87 -42.97 23.55
N SER A 156 -9.68 -43.30 24.05
CA SER A 156 -8.49 -42.45 23.90
C SER A 156 -8.00 -42.40 22.44
N LEU A 157 -8.12 -43.51 21.70
CA LEU A 157 -7.88 -43.58 20.26
C LEU A 157 -8.89 -42.77 19.47
N ILE A 158 -10.19 -42.92 19.74
CA ILE A 158 -11.25 -42.13 19.10
C ILE A 158 -10.96 -40.63 19.28
N ASN A 159 -10.64 -40.20 20.49
CA ASN A 159 -10.28 -38.80 20.76
C ASN A 159 -9.07 -38.34 19.93
N LEU A 160 -8.00 -39.14 19.90
CA LEU A 160 -6.81 -38.85 19.10
C LEU A 160 -7.14 -38.65 17.61
N TYR A 161 -7.89 -39.58 17.00
CA TYR A 161 -8.24 -39.49 15.58
C TYR A 161 -9.25 -38.38 15.26
N MET A 162 -10.16 -38.08 16.18
CA MET A 162 -11.03 -36.91 16.07
C MET A 162 -10.24 -35.60 16.09
N GLN A 163 -9.28 -35.44 17.03
CA GLN A 163 -8.40 -34.27 17.09
C GLN A 163 -7.45 -34.17 15.89
N MET A 164 -7.11 -35.28 15.24
CA MET A 164 -6.35 -35.31 13.98
C MET A 164 -7.18 -34.88 12.75
N GLY A 165 -8.50 -34.69 12.90
CA GLY A 165 -9.41 -34.44 11.77
C GLY A 165 -9.62 -35.67 10.88
N GLN A 166 -9.40 -36.88 11.41
CA GLN A 166 -9.64 -38.16 10.73
C GLN A 166 -10.94 -38.79 11.24
N GLU A 167 -12.07 -38.11 11.03
CA GLU A 167 -13.34 -38.47 11.67
C GLU A 167 -13.89 -39.83 11.21
N ASN A 168 -13.63 -40.23 9.96
CA ASN A 168 -14.07 -41.53 9.45
C ASN A 168 -13.40 -42.67 10.23
N LEU A 169 -12.09 -42.56 10.49
CA LEU A 169 -11.35 -43.56 11.29
C LEU A 169 -11.81 -43.55 12.75
N GLY A 170 -12.09 -42.35 13.30
CA GLY A 170 -12.69 -42.21 14.63
C GLY A 170 -14.04 -42.93 14.75
N LEU A 171 -14.91 -42.77 13.75
CA LEU A 171 -16.23 -43.41 13.70
C LEU A 171 -16.13 -44.92 13.46
N GLU A 172 -15.22 -45.38 12.59
CA GLU A 172 -14.97 -46.81 12.39
C GLU A 172 -14.55 -47.49 13.71
N MET A 173 -13.61 -46.91 14.46
CA MET A 173 -13.21 -47.47 15.76
C MET A 173 -14.32 -47.41 16.79
N PHE A 174 -15.15 -46.36 16.76
CA PHE A 174 -16.34 -46.28 17.62
C PHE A 174 -17.33 -47.41 17.31
N ASP A 175 -17.50 -47.77 16.04
CA ASP A 175 -18.35 -48.88 15.61
C ASP A 175 -17.77 -50.26 15.97
N GLU A 176 -16.44 -50.37 16.03
CA GLU A 176 -15.73 -51.60 16.44
C GLU A 176 -15.75 -51.85 17.96
N LEU A 177 -16.11 -50.85 18.78
CA LEU A 177 -16.19 -51.02 20.23
C LEU A 177 -17.36 -51.95 20.64
N PRO A 178 -17.10 -52.97 21.48
CA PRO A 178 -18.10 -53.97 21.86
C PRO A 178 -19.22 -53.38 22.75
N GLU A 179 -18.89 -52.38 23.57
CA GLU A 179 -19.84 -51.63 24.40
C GLU A 179 -19.57 -50.13 24.25
N ARG A 180 -20.65 -49.32 24.18
CA ARG A 180 -20.60 -47.87 24.02
C ARG A 180 -21.46 -47.21 25.11
N ASN A 181 -20.81 -46.66 26.14
CA ASN A 181 -21.49 -45.92 27.20
C ASN A 181 -21.72 -44.45 26.81
N LEU A 182 -22.53 -43.72 27.60
CA LEU A 182 -22.88 -42.33 27.34
C LEU A 182 -21.63 -41.44 27.13
N GLU A 183 -20.55 -41.69 27.86
CA GLU A 183 -19.28 -40.98 27.73
C GLU A 183 -18.65 -41.15 26.34
N THR A 184 -18.63 -42.37 25.79
CA THR A 184 -18.12 -42.60 24.43
C THR A 184 -18.99 -41.95 23.35
N TRP A 185 -20.32 -41.95 23.50
CA TRP A 185 -21.21 -41.22 22.60
C TRP A 185 -20.93 -39.71 22.64
N ASN A 186 -20.84 -39.15 23.85
CA ASN A 186 -20.55 -37.73 24.05
C ASN A 186 -19.15 -37.33 23.54
N LEU A 187 -18.16 -38.23 23.60
CA LEU A 187 -16.84 -38.00 23.03
C LEU A 187 -16.90 -37.82 21.51
N VAL A 188 -17.60 -38.72 20.81
CA VAL A 188 -17.75 -38.64 19.35
C VAL A 188 -18.57 -37.41 18.97
N LEU A 189 -19.66 -37.11 19.70
CA LEU A 189 -20.46 -35.91 19.47
C LEU A 189 -19.64 -34.63 19.67
N ARG A 190 -18.80 -34.56 20.71
CA ARG A 190 -17.87 -33.45 20.92
C ARG A 190 -16.89 -33.33 19.76
N GLY A 191 -16.26 -34.43 19.34
CA GLY A 191 -15.32 -34.45 18.22
C GLY A 191 -15.97 -33.98 16.91
N LEU A 192 -17.17 -34.46 16.59
CA LEU A 192 -17.91 -34.02 15.40
C LEU A 192 -18.37 -32.55 15.49
N CYS A 193 -18.68 -32.07 16.69
CA CYS A 193 -19.01 -30.67 16.96
C CYS A 193 -17.78 -29.77 16.71
N GLU A 194 -16.60 -30.16 17.21
CA GLU A 194 -15.33 -29.44 17.03
C GLU A 194 -14.86 -29.45 15.57
N VAL A 195 -15.05 -30.57 14.85
CA VAL A 195 -14.70 -30.71 13.43
C VAL A 195 -15.75 -30.09 12.49
N GLY A 196 -16.98 -29.89 12.99
CA GLY A 196 -18.04 -29.20 12.25
C GLY A 196 -18.87 -30.04 11.29
N ARG A 197 -19.00 -31.35 11.54
CA ARG A 197 -19.79 -32.26 10.70
C ARG A 197 -21.21 -32.43 11.24
N VAL A 198 -22.04 -31.39 11.08
CA VAL A 198 -23.40 -31.32 11.67
C VAL A 198 -24.30 -32.48 11.24
N GLU A 199 -24.29 -32.86 9.96
CA GLU A 199 -25.11 -33.97 9.44
C GLU A 199 -24.81 -35.29 10.14
N LYS A 200 -23.53 -35.66 10.24
CA LYS A 200 -23.08 -36.87 10.95
C LYS A 200 -23.38 -36.80 12.44
N LEU A 201 -23.29 -35.60 13.03
CA LEU A 201 -23.61 -35.36 14.44
C LEU A 201 -25.11 -35.58 14.73
N LEU A 202 -25.99 -35.15 13.84
CA LEU A 202 -27.43 -35.41 13.94
C LEU A 202 -27.77 -36.88 13.65
N GLU A 203 -27.12 -37.51 12.67
CA GLU A 203 -27.23 -38.95 12.40
C GLU A 203 -26.87 -39.77 13.65
N LEU A 204 -25.75 -39.41 14.31
CA LEU A 204 -25.30 -40.07 15.52
C LEU A 204 -26.29 -39.90 16.69
N TYR A 205 -26.94 -38.74 16.80
CA TYR A 205 -28.00 -38.51 17.78
C TYR A 205 -29.22 -39.42 17.55
N PHE A 206 -29.68 -39.56 16.30
CA PHE A 206 -30.77 -40.48 15.99
C PHE A 206 -30.39 -41.94 16.26
N ARG A 207 -29.15 -42.32 15.95
CA ARG A 207 -28.63 -43.66 16.28
C ARG A 207 -28.53 -43.89 17.79
N MET A 208 -28.08 -42.89 18.56
CA MET A 208 -28.03 -42.94 20.02
C MET A 208 -29.42 -43.16 20.63
N LYS A 209 -30.45 -42.47 20.07
CA LYS A 209 -31.86 -42.68 20.45
C LYS A 209 -32.37 -44.08 20.09
N TRP A 210 -32.02 -44.58 18.90
CA TRP A 210 -32.40 -45.91 18.45
C TRP A 210 -31.78 -47.01 19.32
N ASP A 211 -30.51 -46.83 19.72
CA ASP A 211 -29.78 -47.71 20.64
C ASP A 211 -30.26 -47.56 22.11
N GLY A 212 -31.25 -46.70 22.38
CA GLY A 212 -31.89 -46.54 23.68
C GLY A 212 -31.05 -45.79 24.73
N VAL A 213 -29.99 -45.10 24.31
CA VAL A 213 -29.09 -44.39 25.22
C VAL A 213 -29.69 -43.03 25.59
N GLN A 214 -29.90 -42.81 26.89
CA GLN A 214 -30.50 -41.57 27.41
C GLN A 214 -29.54 -40.38 27.25
N CYS A 215 -30.00 -39.33 26.59
CA CYS A 215 -29.25 -38.09 26.42
C CYS A 215 -29.20 -37.30 27.73
N ASN A 216 -28.06 -36.65 28.02
CA ASN A 216 -27.92 -35.74 29.14
C ASN A 216 -27.75 -34.27 28.67
N GLY A 217 -27.67 -33.32 29.60
CA GLY A 217 -27.48 -31.91 29.25
C GLY A 217 -26.21 -31.64 28.43
N VAL A 218 -25.14 -32.43 28.61
CA VAL A 218 -23.91 -32.31 27.81
C VAL A 218 -24.15 -32.76 26.36
N THR A 219 -24.89 -33.84 26.16
CA THR A 219 -25.32 -34.31 24.83
C THR A 219 -26.05 -33.19 24.08
N PHE A 220 -27.07 -32.59 24.70
CA PHE A 220 -27.82 -31.48 24.08
C PHE A 220 -26.95 -30.25 23.84
N SER A 221 -26.01 -29.94 24.72
CA SER A 221 -25.08 -28.82 24.54
C SER A 221 -24.22 -28.99 23.28
N TYR A 222 -23.66 -30.18 23.03
CA TYR A 222 -22.88 -30.44 21.80
C TYR A 222 -23.75 -30.44 20.55
N LEU A 223 -24.96 -30.99 20.62
CA LEU A 223 -25.87 -31.04 19.49
C LEU A 223 -26.32 -29.64 19.05
N ILE A 224 -26.79 -28.85 20.00
CA ILE A 224 -27.25 -27.48 19.77
C ILE A 224 -26.08 -26.62 19.29
N ARG A 225 -24.91 -26.70 19.95
CA ARG A 225 -23.70 -25.96 19.53
C ARG A 225 -23.22 -26.38 18.13
N GLY A 226 -23.33 -27.65 17.79
CA GLY A 226 -23.02 -28.16 16.44
C GLY A 226 -23.87 -27.46 15.38
N CYS A 227 -25.16 -27.26 15.64
CA CYS A 227 -26.05 -26.49 14.76
C CYS A 227 -25.74 -24.99 14.70
N CYS A 228 -25.05 -24.42 15.71
CA CYS A 228 -24.67 -22.99 15.75
C CYS A 228 -23.44 -22.66 14.88
N CYS A 229 -22.42 -23.53 14.86
CA CYS A 229 -21.08 -23.17 14.37
C CYS A 229 -20.94 -22.97 12.85
N PHE A 230 -21.98 -23.27 12.04
CA PHE A 230 -21.88 -23.31 10.57
C PHE A 230 -23.00 -22.58 9.83
N THR A 231 -23.62 -21.56 10.44
CA THR A 231 -24.74 -20.81 9.86
C THR A 231 -24.37 -19.88 8.69
N ASN A 232 -23.10 -19.81 8.28
CA ASN A 232 -22.68 -19.12 7.06
C ASN A 232 -23.01 -19.95 5.80
N GLY A 233 -24.30 -20.13 5.49
CA GLY A 233 -24.76 -20.52 4.15
C GLY A 233 -25.73 -21.71 4.01
N GLY A 234 -26.20 -22.37 5.08
CA GLY A 234 -27.06 -23.56 4.97
C GLY A 234 -27.97 -23.84 6.18
N SER A 235 -29.13 -24.45 5.90
CA SER A 235 -30.34 -24.58 6.73
C SER A 235 -30.30 -25.66 7.83
N PHE A 236 -29.88 -25.34 9.05
CA PHE A 236 -30.05 -26.23 10.22
C PHE A 236 -30.93 -25.63 11.34
N GLU A 237 -31.64 -24.55 11.04
CA GLU A 237 -32.52 -23.87 11.99
C GLU A 237 -33.70 -24.76 12.43
N GLU A 238 -34.26 -25.55 11.51
CA GLU A 238 -35.35 -26.49 11.80
C GLU A 238 -34.89 -27.63 12.70
N GLU A 239 -33.70 -28.17 12.45
CA GLU A 239 -33.08 -29.24 13.23
C GLU A 239 -32.71 -28.72 14.64
N GLY A 240 -32.21 -27.48 14.73
CA GLY A 240 -31.99 -26.79 16.00
C GLY A 240 -33.28 -26.61 16.80
N ARG A 241 -34.38 -26.22 16.15
CA ARG A 241 -35.72 -26.14 16.78
C ARG A 241 -36.22 -27.51 17.25
N GLN A 242 -35.97 -28.57 16.48
CA GLN A 242 -36.35 -29.94 16.87
C GLN A 242 -35.57 -30.39 18.11
N LEU A 243 -34.26 -30.12 18.16
CA LEU A 243 -33.43 -30.39 19.34
C LEU A 243 -33.87 -29.57 20.55
N HIS A 244 -34.27 -28.31 20.36
CA HIS A 244 -34.84 -27.50 21.43
C HIS A 244 -36.15 -28.11 21.97
N CYS A 245 -37.07 -28.51 21.09
CA CYS A 245 -38.30 -29.21 21.48
C CYS A 245 -38.01 -30.50 22.26
N ASP A 246 -37.02 -31.29 21.85
CA ASP A 246 -36.62 -32.50 22.55
C ASP A 246 -36.00 -32.21 23.92
N ALA A 247 -35.17 -31.17 24.03
CA ALA A 247 -34.61 -30.72 25.30
C ALA A 247 -35.71 -30.26 26.28
N ILE A 248 -36.74 -29.57 25.79
CA ILE A 248 -37.92 -29.18 26.60
C ILE A 248 -38.68 -30.42 27.07
N LYS A 249 -39.02 -31.35 26.16
CA LYS A 249 -39.77 -32.58 26.49
C LYS A 249 -39.07 -33.42 27.55
N LEU A 250 -37.74 -33.39 27.58
CA LEU A 250 -36.91 -34.11 28.54
C LEU A 250 -36.56 -33.28 29.79
N GLY A 251 -37.02 -32.03 29.89
CA GLY A 251 -36.83 -31.15 31.04
C GLY A 251 -35.42 -30.55 31.18
N TRP A 252 -34.58 -30.62 30.15
CA TRP A 252 -33.18 -30.19 30.25
C TRP A 252 -33.00 -28.67 30.24
N VAL A 253 -33.92 -27.92 29.64
CA VAL A 253 -33.82 -26.45 29.51
C VAL A 253 -33.89 -25.75 30.88
N GLU A 254 -34.80 -26.19 31.76
CA GLU A 254 -35.01 -25.57 33.08
C GLU A 254 -33.95 -26.00 34.10
N ILE A 255 -33.39 -27.20 33.94
CA ILE A 255 -32.51 -27.84 34.93
C ILE A 255 -31.02 -27.62 34.61
N ASN A 256 -30.67 -27.37 33.35
CA ASN A 256 -29.28 -27.30 32.90
C ASN A 256 -28.94 -25.97 32.21
N VAL A 257 -28.17 -25.13 32.91
CA VAL A 257 -27.73 -23.82 32.42
C VAL A 257 -26.89 -23.90 31.14
N PHE A 258 -26.15 -25.01 30.90
CA PHE A 258 -25.36 -25.17 29.68
C PHE A 258 -26.24 -25.37 28.45
N VAL A 259 -27.33 -26.12 28.59
CA VAL A 259 -28.33 -26.30 27.52
C VAL A 259 -29.03 -24.98 27.22
N ALA A 260 -29.42 -24.25 28.26
CA ALA A 260 -30.05 -22.95 28.10
C ALA A 260 -29.13 -21.91 27.42
N ASN A 261 -27.85 -21.86 27.80
CA ASN A 261 -26.85 -21.00 27.15
C ASN A 261 -26.62 -21.41 25.69
N ALA A 262 -26.56 -22.72 25.38
CA ALA A 262 -26.44 -23.20 24.00
C ALA A 262 -27.64 -22.80 23.14
N LEU A 263 -28.86 -22.74 23.71
CA LEU A 263 -30.06 -22.28 23.01
C LEU A 263 -30.05 -20.78 22.71
N VAL A 264 -29.53 -19.96 23.62
CA VAL A 264 -29.31 -18.53 23.37
C VAL A 264 -28.34 -18.34 22.19
N ASP A 265 -27.23 -19.10 22.18
CA ASP A 265 -26.25 -19.06 21.09
C ASP A 265 -26.83 -19.57 19.76
N LEU A 266 -27.70 -20.59 19.79
CA LEU A 266 -28.41 -21.11 18.60
C LEU A 266 -29.31 -20.06 17.97
N TYR A 267 -30.24 -19.50 18.74
CA TYR A 267 -31.17 -18.50 18.20
C TYR A 267 -30.47 -17.21 17.81
N SER A 268 -29.36 -16.88 18.47
CA SER A 268 -28.45 -15.83 18.02
C SER A 268 -27.88 -16.12 16.64
N ALA A 269 -27.35 -17.33 16.42
CA ALA A 269 -26.74 -17.73 15.15
C ALA A 269 -27.77 -17.80 14.01
N CYS A 270 -29.05 -17.99 14.33
CA CYS A 270 -30.18 -17.95 13.39
C CYS A 270 -30.77 -16.55 13.18
N GLU A 271 -30.15 -15.49 13.71
CA GLU A 271 -30.62 -14.09 13.64
C GLU A 271 -32.05 -13.86 14.21
N ASN A 272 -32.57 -14.81 15.00
CA ASN A 272 -33.89 -14.72 15.61
C ASN A 272 -33.81 -14.17 17.04
N LEU A 273 -33.76 -12.84 17.13
CA LEU A 273 -33.65 -12.09 18.38
C LEU A 273 -34.77 -12.37 19.39
N ASN A 274 -35.98 -12.66 18.91
CA ASN A 274 -37.14 -12.87 19.78
C ASN A 274 -37.02 -14.19 20.53
N ASP A 275 -36.63 -15.26 19.84
CA ASP A 275 -36.51 -16.57 20.46
C ASP A 275 -35.22 -16.67 21.30
N ALA A 276 -34.16 -15.95 20.93
CA ALA A 276 -32.98 -15.77 21.80
C ALA A 276 -33.34 -15.07 23.12
N ARG A 277 -34.18 -14.04 23.08
CA ARG A 277 -34.67 -13.35 24.28
C ARG A 277 -35.51 -14.26 25.16
N LYS A 278 -36.44 -15.03 24.59
CA LYS A 278 -37.26 -16.00 25.36
C LYS A 278 -36.40 -17.06 26.03
N ALA A 279 -35.49 -17.67 25.28
CA ALA A 279 -34.58 -18.69 25.81
C ALA A 279 -33.74 -18.14 26.98
N PHE A 280 -33.34 -16.86 26.93
CA PHE A 280 -32.67 -16.19 28.04
C PHE A 280 -33.60 -15.90 29.22
N GLU A 281 -34.82 -15.43 28.97
CA GLU A 281 -35.81 -15.15 30.01
C GLU A 281 -36.15 -16.41 30.83
N ASP A 282 -36.27 -17.56 30.14
CA ASP A 282 -36.59 -18.87 30.73
C ASP A 282 -35.49 -19.44 31.64
N ILE A 283 -34.27 -18.87 31.64
CA ILE A 283 -33.17 -19.31 32.52
C ILE A 283 -33.48 -18.92 33.98
N PRO A 284 -33.68 -19.88 34.91
CA PRO A 284 -34.08 -19.56 36.29
C PRO A 284 -33.00 -18.81 37.07
N LEU A 285 -31.73 -19.19 36.86
CA LEU A 285 -30.55 -18.56 37.45
C LEU A 285 -29.54 -18.24 36.34
N LYS A 286 -29.59 -17.01 35.85
CA LYS A 286 -28.72 -16.51 34.78
C LYS A 286 -27.31 -16.33 35.33
N ASP A 287 -26.36 -17.06 34.77
CA ASP A 287 -24.95 -16.91 35.11
C ASP A 287 -24.28 -15.83 34.24
N VAL A 288 -23.01 -15.55 34.52
CA VAL A 288 -22.23 -14.56 33.75
C VAL A 288 -22.20 -14.91 32.25
N ILE A 289 -22.23 -16.20 31.88
CA ILE A 289 -22.22 -16.65 30.48
C ILE A 289 -23.54 -16.29 29.80
N SER A 290 -24.69 -16.58 30.44
CA SER A 290 -26.03 -16.23 29.96
C SER A 290 -26.14 -14.73 29.66
N TRP A 291 -25.72 -13.88 30.61
CA TRP A 291 -25.75 -12.43 30.45
C TRP A 291 -24.83 -11.95 29.32
N ASN A 292 -23.61 -12.50 29.22
CA ASN A 292 -22.66 -12.12 28.18
C ASN A 292 -23.16 -12.48 26.78
N SER A 293 -23.77 -13.66 26.59
CA SER A 293 -24.36 -14.06 25.30
C SER A 293 -25.43 -13.05 24.88
N MET A 294 -26.33 -12.62 25.77
CA MET A 294 -27.35 -11.63 25.40
C MET A 294 -26.82 -10.21 25.16
N VAL A 295 -25.84 -9.76 25.95
CA VAL A 295 -25.18 -8.46 25.69
C VAL A 295 -24.56 -8.47 24.29
N TRP A 296 -23.86 -9.56 23.95
CA TRP A 296 -23.25 -9.76 22.64
C TRP A 296 -24.29 -9.84 21.52
N VAL A 297 -25.39 -10.57 21.71
CA VAL A 297 -26.49 -10.69 20.74
C VAL A 297 -27.06 -9.31 20.36
N PHE A 298 -27.45 -8.51 21.36
CA PHE A 298 -28.01 -7.19 21.10
C PHE A 298 -26.98 -6.22 20.52
N ALA A 299 -25.72 -6.32 20.96
CA ALA A 299 -24.61 -5.53 20.42
C ALA A 299 -24.33 -5.87 18.95
N ASN A 300 -24.26 -7.16 18.58
CA ASN A 300 -23.98 -7.59 17.21
C ASN A 300 -25.12 -7.24 16.23
N ASN A 301 -26.36 -7.18 16.71
CA ASN A 301 -27.54 -6.80 15.91
C ASN A 301 -27.83 -5.29 15.90
N GLY A 302 -26.94 -4.45 16.43
CA GLY A 302 -27.08 -2.99 16.38
C GLY A 302 -28.09 -2.40 17.38
N LEU A 303 -28.63 -3.19 18.30
CA LEU A 303 -29.68 -2.79 19.26
C LEU A 303 -29.08 -2.24 20.56
N LEU A 304 -28.52 -1.03 20.49
CA LEU A 304 -27.80 -0.38 21.59
C LEU A 304 -28.58 -0.33 22.90
N VAL A 305 -29.83 0.14 22.83
CA VAL A 305 -30.66 0.40 24.01
C VAL A 305 -30.92 -0.89 24.78
N ASP A 306 -31.20 -1.98 24.06
CA ASP A 306 -31.47 -3.27 24.69
C ASP A 306 -30.18 -3.92 25.19
N SER A 307 -29.06 -3.77 24.48
CA SER A 307 -27.74 -4.23 24.96
C SER A 307 -27.35 -3.54 26.28
N ILE A 308 -27.53 -2.22 26.40
CA ILE A 308 -27.26 -1.47 27.63
C ILE A 308 -28.21 -1.89 28.76
N LYS A 309 -29.50 -2.13 28.47
CA LYS A 309 -30.45 -2.62 29.48
C LYS A 309 -30.03 -3.97 30.04
N VAL A 310 -29.64 -4.91 29.18
CA VAL A 310 -29.16 -6.24 29.61
C VAL A 310 -27.85 -6.10 30.39
N PHE A 311 -26.92 -5.27 29.94
CA PHE A 311 -25.66 -5.01 30.65
C PHE A 311 -25.87 -4.38 32.03
N SER A 312 -26.80 -3.43 32.13
CA SER A 312 -27.18 -2.79 33.41
C SER A 312 -27.89 -3.77 34.34
N GLY A 313 -28.76 -4.62 33.78
CA GLY A 313 -29.43 -5.70 34.51
C GLY A 313 -28.44 -6.70 35.10
N MET A 314 -27.44 -7.13 34.31
CA MET A 314 -26.35 -7.98 34.77
C MET A 314 -25.66 -7.39 36.02
N GLN A 315 -25.33 -6.10 35.99
CA GLN A 315 -24.70 -5.39 37.11
C GLN A 315 -25.62 -5.28 38.33
N PHE A 316 -26.91 -4.98 38.12
CA PHE A 316 -27.90 -4.87 39.19
C PHE A 316 -28.04 -6.17 39.99
N TRP A 317 -28.00 -7.32 39.30
CA TRP A 317 -28.04 -8.65 39.93
C TRP A 317 -26.69 -9.12 40.48
N GLY A 318 -25.68 -8.24 40.56
CA GLY A 318 -24.37 -8.53 41.16
C GLY A 318 -23.43 -9.36 40.30
N ASN A 319 -23.77 -9.60 39.02
CA ASN A 319 -22.90 -10.33 38.11
C ASN A 319 -21.85 -9.39 37.51
N ARG A 320 -20.57 -9.73 37.67
CA ARG A 320 -19.47 -8.93 37.10
C ARG A 320 -19.36 -9.16 35.58
N PRO A 321 -19.40 -8.09 34.75
CA PRO A 321 -19.17 -8.21 33.32
C PRO A 321 -17.83 -8.86 33.00
N SER A 322 -17.83 -9.79 32.05
CA SER A 322 -16.58 -10.42 31.57
C SER A 322 -15.94 -9.60 30.45
N ILE A 323 -14.70 -9.96 30.09
CA ILE A 323 -14.00 -9.48 28.91
C ILE A 323 -14.88 -9.60 27.65
N ARG A 324 -15.61 -10.71 27.48
CA ARG A 324 -16.45 -10.94 26.30
C ARG A 324 -17.61 -9.94 26.18
N SER A 325 -18.21 -9.54 27.31
CA SER A 325 -19.22 -8.48 27.34
C SER A 325 -18.66 -7.13 26.90
N LEU A 326 -17.49 -6.76 27.40
CA LEU A 326 -16.85 -5.49 27.07
C LEU A 326 -16.39 -5.43 25.61
N VAL A 327 -15.79 -6.51 25.09
CA VAL A 327 -15.42 -6.63 23.67
C VAL A 327 -16.65 -6.49 22.77
N GLY A 328 -17.77 -7.14 23.11
CA GLY A 328 -19.03 -7.01 22.37
C GLY A 328 -19.52 -5.56 22.29
N LEU A 329 -19.52 -4.83 23.41
CA LEU A 329 -19.92 -3.42 23.47
C LEU A 329 -18.96 -2.49 22.72
N LEU A 330 -17.64 -2.76 22.79
CA LEU A 330 -16.62 -2.01 22.03
C LEU A 330 -16.75 -2.23 20.52
N ASN A 331 -17.00 -3.47 20.09
CA ASN A 331 -17.25 -3.79 18.68
C ASN A 331 -18.54 -3.12 18.17
N PHE A 332 -19.58 -3.05 18.99
CA PHE A 332 -20.77 -2.28 18.65
C PHE A 332 -20.47 -0.77 18.53
N ALA A 333 -19.72 -0.20 19.48
CA ALA A 333 -19.33 1.21 19.43
C ALA A 333 -18.52 1.51 18.15
N SER A 334 -17.62 0.60 17.79
CA SER A 334 -16.83 0.61 16.57
C SER A 334 -17.71 0.57 15.30
N GLY A 335 -18.66 -0.38 15.23
CA GLY A 335 -19.55 -0.54 14.08
C GLY A 335 -20.53 0.62 13.87
N THR A 336 -20.96 1.28 14.95
CA THR A 336 -21.84 2.46 14.92
C THR A 336 -21.09 3.79 14.91
N ARG A 337 -19.76 3.76 14.95
CA ARG A 337 -18.87 4.93 15.08
C ARG A 337 -19.24 5.85 16.26
N ASN A 338 -19.76 5.26 17.35
CA ASN A 338 -20.16 5.99 18.56
C ASN A 338 -19.01 6.08 19.56
N ILE A 339 -18.12 7.06 19.33
CA ILE A 339 -16.95 7.26 20.17
C ILE A 339 -17.29 7.65 21.63
N GLY A 340 -18.42 8.34 21.84
CA GLY A 340 -18.87 8.73 23.17
C GLY A 340 -19.21 7.52 24.03
N PHE A 341 -19.92 6.55 23.46
CA PHE A 341 -20.22 5.27 24.11
C PHE A 341 -18.95 4.44 24.30
N GLY A 342 -18.09 4.36 23.28
CA GLY A 342 -16.80 3.65 23.38
C GLY A 342 -15.91 4.15 24.53
N LYS A 343 -15.83 5.48 24.74
CA LYS A 343 -15.08 6.09 25.86
C LYS A 343 -15.67 5.72 27.24
N GLN A 344 -16.99 5.56 27.35
CA GLN A 344 -17.62 5.12 28.60
C GLN A 344 -17.25 3.67 28.93
N ILE A 345 -17.30 2.78 27.92
CA ILE A 345 -16.94 1.37 28.09
C ILE A 345 -15.43 1.23 28.39
N HIS A 346 -14.57 2.01 27.73
CA HIS A 346 -13.14 2.03 28.04
C HIS A 346 -12.88 2.48 29.49
N SER A 347 -13.52 3.57 29.93
CA SER A 347 -13.41 4.04 31.33
C SER A 347 -13.86 2.99 32.33
N TYR A 348 -14.89 2.21 31.99
CA TYR A 348 -15.34 1.09 32.81
C TYR A 348 -14.33 -0.06 32.82
N ALA A 349 -13.76 -0.43 31.66
CA ALA A 349 -12.72 -1.45 31.55
C ALA A 349 -11.50 -1.11 32.43
N MET A 350 -11.07 0.16 32.43
CA MET A 350 -10.00 0.65 33.32
C MET A 350 -10.36 0.52 34.81
N LYS A 351 -11.57 0.91 35.21
CA LYS A 351 -12.03 0.78 36.61
C LYS A 351 -12.06 -0.67 37.09
N MET A 352 -12.26 -1.61 36.18
CA MET A 352 -12.28 -3.04 36.47
C MET A 352 -10.90 -3.71 36.35
N GLY A 353 -9.87 -2.97 35.91
CA GLY A 353 -8.51 -3.50 35.72
C GLY A 353 -8.36 -4.43 34.52
N PHE A 354 -9.22 -4.30 33.50
CA PHE A 354 -9.15 -5.12 32.28
C PHE A 354 -8.32 -4.48 31.15
N ASP A 355 -7.86 -3.25 31.33
CA ASP A 355 -7.18 -2.43 30.32
C ASP A 355 -5.72 -2.84 30.07
N SER A 356 -4.97 -3.24 31.09
CA SER A 356 -3.55 -3.63 30.94
C SER A 356 -3.30 -5.15 30.86
N GLY A 357 -4.20 -5.97 31.41
CA GLY A 357 -3.98 -7.42 31.56
C GLY A 357 -4.68 -8.33 30.55
N SER A 358 -5.38 -7.79 29.55
CA SER A 358 -6.11 -8.60 28.54
C SER A 358 -5.89 -8.12 27.11
N ALA A 359 -5.15 -8.92 26.33
CA ALA A 359 -4.93 -8.67 24.90
C ALA A 359 -6.24 -8.55 24.09
N HIS A 360 -7.31 -9.26 24.49
CA HIS A 360 -8.61 -9.18 23.83
C HIS A 360 -9.32 -7.83 24.05
N ILE A 361 -9.15 -7.20 25.22
CA ILE A 361 -9.69 -5.86 25.49
C ILE A 361 -8.86 -4.82 24.77
N GLN A 362 -7.53 -4.94 24.81
CA GLN A 362 -6.62 -4.03 24.12
C GLN A 362 -6.87 -4.02 22.61
N SER A 363 -6.96 -5.19 21.97
CA SER A 363 -7.27 -5.30 20.54
C SER A 363 -8.63 -4.71 20.18
N ALA A 364 -9.67 -4.95 20.99
CA ALA A 364 -10.99 -4.35 20.80
C ALA A 364 -11.00 -2.83 20.98
N LEU A 365 -10.23 -2.29 21.93
CA LEU A 365 -10.08 -0.85 22.14
C LEU A 365 -9.33 -0.18 20.98
N ILE A 366 -8.23 -0.77 20.52
CA ILE A 366 -7.47 -0.33 19.34
C ILE A 366 -8.40 -0.21 18.13
N SER A 367 -9.16 -1.28 17.84
CA SER A 367 -10.14 -1.33 16.74
C SER A 367 -11.28 -0.33 16.90
N MET A 368 -11.78 -0.13 18.14
CA MET A 368 -12.85 0.83 18.43
C MET A 368 -12.42 2.27 18.16
N TYR A 369 -11.28 2.69 18.72
CA TYR A 369 -10.76 4.05 18.51
C TYR A 369 -10.38 4.29 17.04
N GLY A 370 -9.73 3.32 16.40
CA GLY A 370 -9.35 3.40 14.99
C GLY A 370 -10.53 3.55 14.04
N LYS A 371 -11.55 2.70 14.14
CA LYS A 371 -12.76 2.79 13.29
C LYS A 371 -13.62 4.03 13.59
N CYS A 372 -13.51 4.59 14.79
CA CYS A 372 -14.13 5.87 15.15
C CYS A 372 -13.31 7.10 14.69
N GLY A 373 -12.13 6.90 14.07
CA GLY A 373 -11.29 7.98 13.54
C GLY A 373 -10.34 8.63 14.56
N ASP A 374 -10.19 8.08 15.77
CA ASP A 374 -9.27 8.56 16.82
C ASP A 374 -8.02 7.66 16.85
N ILE A 375 -7.19 7.78 15.81
CA ILE A 375 -6.03 6.90 15.61
C ILE A 375 -4.96 7.09 16.67
N GLU A 376 -4.77 8.30 17.19
CA GLU A 376 -3.79 8.61 18.23
C GLU A 376 -4.03 7.79 19.51
N ARG A 377 -5.29 7.67 19.95
CA ARG A 377 -5.62 6.83 21.10
C ARG A 377 -5.50 5.34 20.80
N SER A 378 -5.77 4.93 19.57
CA SER A 378 -5.57 3.55 19.13
C SER A 378 -4.10 3.14 19.26
N VAL A 379 -3.18 3.99 18.76
CA VAL A 379 -1.72 3.79 18.88
C VAL A 379 -1.28 3.83 20.34
N ALA A 380 -1.76 4.79 21.14
CA ALA A 380 -1.38 4.89 22.55
C ALA A 380 -1.77 3.64 23.37
N ILE A 381 -2.90 3.00 23.05
CA ILE A 381 -3.31 1.75 23.72
C ILE A 381 -2.41 0.59 23.30
N TYR A 382 -1.99 0.55 22.03
CA TYR A 382 -1.03 -0.43 21.54
C TYR A 382 0.34 -0.29 22.20
N GLU A 383 0.88 0.93 22.30
CA GLU A 383 2.20 1.19 22.91
C GLU A 383 2.25 0.86 24.41
N ASN A 384 1.11 0.99 25.11
CA ASN A 384 1.00 0.70 26.54
C ASN A 384 0.70 -0.77 26.85
N ALA A 385 0.57 -1.65 25.85
CA ALA A 385 0.32 -3.07 26.08
C ALA A 385 1.58 -3.77 26.63
N GLU A 386 1.45 -4.55 27.71
CA GLU A 386 2.57 -5.26 28.37
C GLU A 386 3.22 -6.35 27.48
N GLY A 387 2.63 -6.66 26.33
CA GLY A 387 3.20 -7.51 25.28
C GLY A 387 2.53 -7.27 23.92
N ARG A 388 3.33 -7.32 22.84
CA ARG A 388 2.83 -7.15 21.47
C ARG A 388 2.27 -8.45 20.95
N THR A 389 0.97 -8.67 21.16
CA THR A 389 0.28 -9.86 20.65
C THR A 389 -0.11 -9.68 19.18
N LEU A 390 -0.26 -10.80 18.46
CA LEU A 390 -0.73 -10.83 17.08
C LEU A 390 -2.08 -10.11 16.92
N GLU A 391 -3.01 -10.31 17.86
CA GLU A 391 -4.35 -9.69 17.81
C GLU A 391 -4.30 -8.17 17.91
N CYS A 392 -3.41 -7.63 18.75
CA CYS A 392 -3.21 -6.20 18.89
C CYS A 392 -2.58 -5.59 17.64
N CYS A 393 -1.59 -6.28 17.06
CA CYS A 393 -0.95 -5.87 15.81
C CYS A 393 -1.95 -5.84 14.65
N ASN A 394 -2.71 -6.92 14.45
CA ASN A 394 -3.76 -7.00 13.44
C ASN A 394 -4.85 -5.93 13.60
N SER A 395 -5.25 -5.66 14.85
CA SER A 395 -6.24 -4.62 15.15
C SER A 395 -5.71 -3.23 14.83
N LEU A 396 -4.43 -2.96 15.11
CA LEU A 396 -3.79 -1.69 14.78
C LEU A 396 -3.61 -1.54 13.27
N MET A 397 -3.12 -2.56 12.57
CA MET A 397 -2.99 -2.56 11.10
C MET A 397 -4.33 -2.30 10.42
N THR A 398 -5.40 -2.94 10.88
CA THR A 398 -6.76 -2.71 10.35
C THR A 398 -7.26 -1.29 10.66
N SER A 399 -6.91 -0.76 11.84
CA SER A 399 -7.26 0.61 12.24
C SER A 399 -6.54 1.67 11.41
N LEU A 400 -5.24 1.50 11.21
CA LEU A 400 -4.39 2.34 10.35
C LEU A 400 -4.90 2.32 8.91
N MET A 401 -5.24 1.14 8.38
CA MET A 401 -5.87 1.00 7.07
C MET A 401 -7.15 1.83 6.94
N HIS A 402 -8.04 1.72 7.91
CA HIS A 402 -9.32 2.42 7.90
C HIS A 402 -9.15 3.95 8.02
N CYS A 403 -8.08 4.41 8.67
CA CYS A 403 -7.74 5.83 8.79
C CYS A 403 -6.95 6.38 7.59
N GLY A 404 -6.61 5.55 6.60
CA GLY A 404 -5.81 5.97 5.44
C GLY A 404 -4.30 6.08 5.72
N CYS A 405 -3.83 5.60 6.86
CA CYS A 405 -2.43 5.58 7.27
C CYS A 405 -1.67 4.39 6.63
N ILE A 406 -1.65 4.34 5.29
CA ILE A 406 -1.17 3.15 4.54
C ILE A 406 0.32 2.85 4.78
N GLY A 407 1.16 3.88 4.89
CA GLY A 407 2.60 3.70 5.15
C GLY A 407 2.87 2.97 6.48
N ASP A 408 2.15 3.37 7.53
CA ASP A 408 2.29 2.81 8.87
C ASP A 408 1.84 1.35 8.93
N VAL A 409 0.92 0.91 8.06
CA VAL A 409 0.55 -0.53 7.95
C VAL A 409 1.73 -1.37 7.47
N VAL A 410 2.49 -0.87 6.47
CA VAL A 410 3.65 -1.57 5.93
C VAL A 410 4.80 -1.57 6.94
N GLU A 411 5.01 -0.47 7.65
CA GLU A 411 5.99 -0.41 8.75
C GLU A 411 5.63 -1.37 9.89
N MET A 412 4.35 -1.44 10.26
CA MET A 412 3.86 -2.38 11.27
C MET A 412 4.08 -3.84 10.85
N PHE A 413 3.86 -4.17 9.57
CA PHE A 413 4.19 -5.50 9.04
C PHE A 413 5.70 -5.80 9.15
N GLY A 414 6.56 -4.83 8.83
CA GLY A 414 8.01 -4.93 9.03
C GLY A 414 8.41 -5.19 10.48
N LEU A 415 7.82 -4.45 11.42
CA LEU A 415 8.04 -4.63 12.86
C LEU A 415 7.62 -6.03 13.33
N MET A 416 6.48 -6.54 12.87
CA MET A 416 6.04 -7.90 13.19
C MET A 416 7.04 -8.96 12.70
N VAL A 417 7.60 -8.77 11.50
CA VAL A 417 8.62 -9.66 10.93
C VAL A 417 9.92 -9.58 11.73
N ASP A 418 10.40 -8.37 12.05
CA ASP A 418 11.67 -8.13 12.75
C ASP A 418 11.65 -8.64 14.19
N GLU A 419 10.52 -8.50 14.88
CA GLU A 419 10.33 -8.98 16.26
C GLU A 419 9.92 -10.45 16.34
N GLY A 420 9.72 -11.13 15.20
CA GLY A 420 9.31 -12.52 15.15
C GLY A 420 7.91 -12.78 15.70
N ILE A 421 7.02 -11.78 15.63
CA ILE A 421 5.61 -11.94 15.96
C ILE A 421 4.97 -12.81 14.87
N GLY A 422 4.14 -13.79 15.26
CA GLY A 422 3.47 -14.68 14.30
C GLY A 422 2.66 -13.91 13.25
N ILE A 423 2.60 -14.42 12.03
CA ILE A 423 1.87 -13.80 10.90
C ILE A 423 0.77 -14.76 10.46
N ASP A 424 -0.44 -14.23 10.31
CA ASP A 424 -1.64 -14.96 9.93
C ASP A 424 -2.29 -14.41 8.64
N GLU A 425 -3.43 -14.97 8.25
CA GLU A 425 -4.18 -14.58 7.06
C GLU A 425 -4.67 -13.12 7.13
N VAL A 426 -5.03 -12.63 8.33
CA VAL A 426 -5.48 -11.25 8.55
C VAL A 426 -4.32 -10.28 8.35
N THR A 427 -3.14 -10.62 8.87
CA THR A 427 -1.90 -9.85 8.70
C THR A 427 -1.57 -9.71 7.21
N LEU A 428 -1.54 -10.84 6.49
CA LEU A 428 -1.18 -10.88 5.07
C LEU A 428 -2.21 -10.16 4.20
N SER A 429 -3.50 -10.43 4.38
CA SER A 429 -4.56 -9.78 3.61
C SER A 429 -4.59 -8.27 3.83
N THR A 430 -4.41 -7.80 5.07
CA THR A 430 -4.33 -6.37 5.39
C THR A 430 -3.10 -5.73 4.78
N SER A 431 -1.94 -6.39 4.85
CA SER A 431 -0.70 -5.92 4.23
C SER A 431 -0.80 -5.84 2.71
N LEU A 432 -1.36 -6.87 2.07
CA LEU A 432 -1.60 -6.91 0.62
C LEU A 432 -2.58 -5.82 0.18
N LYS A 433 -3.62 -5.56 0.98
CA LYS A 433 -4.58 -4.49 0.71
C LYS A 433 -3.96 -3.10 0.91
N ALA A 434 -3.04 -2.95 1.87
CA ALA A 434 -2.29 -1.70 2.06
C ALA A 434 -1.40 -1.50 0.84
N LEU A 435 -0.66 -2.53 0.44
CA LEU A 435 0.16 -2.49 -0.76
C LEU A 435 -0.68 -2.21 -2.01
N SER A 436 -1.91 -2.71 -2.13
CA SER A 436 -2.76 -2.46 -3.31
C SER A 436 -3.29 -1.02 -3.42
N VAL A 437 -3.41 -0.32 -2.28
CA VAL A 437 -3.92 1.06 -2.19
C VAL A 437 -2.79 2.08 -2.03
N SER A 438 -1.61 1.63 -1.63
CA SER A 438 -0.43 2.47 -1.45
C SER A 438 -0.06 3.14 -2.77
N ALA A 439 0.34 4.41 -2.72
CA ALA A 439 1.02 5.03 -3.85
C ALA A 439 2.40 4.39 -4.12
N LEU A 440 2.86 3.53 -3.19
CA LEU A 440 4.11 2.77 -3.21
C LEU A 440 3.94 1.31 -3.67
N THR A 441 2.95 0.99 -4.52
CA THR A 441 2.70 -0.39 -4.99
C THR A 441 3.86 -0.90 -5.86
N SER A 442 4.96 -1.23 -5.21
CA SER A 442 6.06 -1.95 -5.83
C SER A 442 5.60 -3.38 -6.07
N LEU A 443 5.53 -3.78 -7.34
CA LEU A 443 5.31 -5.17 -7.73
C LEU A 443 6.31 -6.12 -7.03
N ALA A 444 7.51 -5.63 -6.68
CA ALA A 444 8.48 -6.39 -5.90
C ALA A 444 8.01 -6.63 -4.45
N SER A 445 7.48 -5.60 -3.78
CA SER A 445 6.91 -5.75 -2.43
C SER A 445 5.70 -6.68 -2.43
N LEU A 446 4.81 -6.55 -3.43
CA LEU A 446 3.68 -7.47 -3.61
C LEU A 446 4.15 -8.91 -3.83
N LYS A 447 5.15 -9.13 -4.68
CA LYS A 447 5.74 -10.46 -4.91
C LYS A 447 6.40 -11.02 -3.65
N MET A 448 7.08 -10.19 -2.86
CA MET A 448 7.69 -10.62 -1.60
C MET A 448 6.64 -11.11 -0.60
N VAL A 449 5.56 -10.34 -0.39
CA VAL A 449 4.46 -10.74 0.50
C VAL A 449 3.76 -11.99 -0.05
N HIS A 450 3.57 -12.10 -1.37
CA HIS A 450 3.03 -13.31 -1.99
C HIS A 450 3.94 -14.53 -1.76
N CYS A 451 5.25 -14.41 -1.97
CA CYS A 451 6.22 -15.48 -1.65
C CYS A 451 6.19 -15.85 -0.16
N TYR A 452 5.98 -14.88 0.72
CA TYR A 452 5.86 -15.13 2.14
C TYR A 452 4.58 -15.89 2.48
N ALA A 453 3.44 -15.54 1.86
CA ALA A 453 2.19 -16.29 1.99
C ALA A 453 2.35 -17.76 1.56
N VAL A 454 3.05 -18.00 0.44
CA VAL A 454 3.38 -19.36 -0.04
C VAL A 454 4.26 -20.11 0.96
N LYS A 455 5.28 -19.45 1.56
CA LYS A 455 6.13 -20.07 2.60
C LYS A 455 5.34 -20.47 3.84
N LEU A 456 4.31 -19.70 4.19
CA LEU A 456 3.41 -19.99 5.33
C LEU A 456 2.33 -21.03 4.99
N GLY A 457 2.14 -21.38 3.71
CA GLY A 457 1.06 -22.26 3.27
C GLY A 457 -0.31 -21.59 3.29
N LEU A 458 -0.35 -20.26 3.20
CA LEU A 458 -1.56 -19.42 3.24
C LEU A 458 -1.95 -18.90 1.84
N GLU A 459 -1.31 -19.37 0.76
CA GLU A 459 -1.58 -18.94 -0.61
C GLU A 459 -2.97 -19.31 -1.12
N SER A 460 -3.56 -20.38 -0.56
CA SER A 460 -4.91 -20.86 -0.87
C SER A 460 -5.99 -20.31 0.08
N ASP A 461 -5.60 -19.51 1.08
CA ASP A 461 -6.57 -18.86 1.96
C ASP A 461 -7.40 -17.84 1.18
N LEU A 462 -8.73 -17.88 1.32
CA LEU A 462 -9.63 -17.07 0.52
C LEU A 462 -9.41 -15.56 0.70
N ALA A 463 -9.10 -15.08 1.92
CA ALA A 463 -8.89 -13.66 2.17
C ALA A 463 -7.55 -13.18 1.60
N VAL A 464 -6.50 -14.00 1.73
CA VAL A 464 -5.19 -13.75 1.12
C VAL A 464 -5.29 -13.77 -0.40
N SER A 465 -5.90 -14.80 -0.99
CA SER A 465 -6.05 -14.90 -2.46
C SER A 465 -6.89 -13.77 -3.03
N CYS A 466 -7.99 -13.36 -2.38
CA CYS A 466 -8.76 -12.18 -2.82
C CYS A 466 -7.91 -10.90 -2.80
N SER A 467 -7.12 -10.71 -1.75
CA SER A 467 -6.23 -9.55 -1.63
C SER A 467 -5.11 -9.57 -2.67
N LEU A 468 -4.57 -10.76 -3.00
CA LEU A 468 -3.61 -10.94 -4.09
C LEU A 468 -4.23 -10.64 -5.46
N ILE A 469 -5.44 -11.13 -5.73
CA ILE A 469 -6.19 -10.84 -6.95
C ILE A 469 -6.39 -9.33 -7.12
N ASP A 470 -6.87 -8.64 -6.08
CA ASP A 470 -7.06 -7.18 -6.10
C ASP A 470 -5.73 -6.44 -6.32
N ALA A 471 -4.69 -6.83 -5.58
CA ALA A 471 -3.38 -6.20 -5.67
C ALA A 471 -2.72 -6.36 -7.04
N TYR A 472 -2.66 -7.58 -7.58
CA TYR A 472 -2.12 -7.81 -8.93
C TYR A 472 -2.95 -7.13 -10.00
N SER A 473 -4.28 -7.11 -9.87
CA SER A 473 -5.16 -6.43 -10.83
C SER A 473 -4.89 -4.93 -10.88
N LYS A 474 -4.72 -4.29 -9.71
CA LYS A 474 -4.39 -2.86 -9.62
C LYS A 474 -2.98 -2.52 -10.11
N CYS A 475 -2.04 -3.48 -10.03
CA CYS A 475 -0.71 -3.36 -10.63
C CYS A 475 -0.70 -3.54 -12.16
N GLY A 476 -1.85 -3.71 -12.81
CA GLY A 476 -1.94 -4.03 -14.24
C GLY A 476 -1.49 -5.45 -14.61
N ARG A 477 -1.21 -6.32 -13.63
CA ARG A 477 -0.77 -7.71 -13.85
C ARG A 477 -1.94 -8.68 -13.77
N ILE A 478 -2.92 -8.49 -14.65
CA ILE A 478 -4.15 -9.30 -14.67
C ILE A 478 -3.88 -10.80 -14.85
N ASP A 479 -2.81 -11.18 -15.56
CA ASP A 479 -2.41 -12.58 -15.72
C ASP A 479 -2.05 -13.24 -14.38
N HIS A 480 -1.35 -12.52 -13.50
CA HIS A 480 -0.98 -13.04 -12.18
C HIS A 480 -2.22 -13.16 -11.28
N SER A 481 -3.12 -12.19 -11.34
CA SER A 481 -4.42 -12.25 -10.67
C SER A 481 -5.21 -13.49 -11.12
N ARG A 482 -5.27 -13.75 -12.43
CA ARG A 482 -5.92 -14.94 -13.00
C ARG A 482 -5.27 -16.23 -12.51
N MET A 483 -3.94 -16.31 -12.50
CA MET A 483 -3.21 -17.49 -11.99
C MET A 483 -3.56 -17.78 -10.53
N VAL A 484 -3.62 -16.77 -9.68
CA VAL A 484 -4.02 -16.93 -8.26
C VAL A 484 -5.46 -17.46 -8.18
N PHE A 485 -6.38 -16.91 -8.98
CA PHE A 485 -7.78 -17.38 -9.00
C PHE A 485 -7.92 -18.83 -9.48
N GLU A 486 -7.20 -19.22 -10.54
CA GLU A 486 -7.26 -20.57 -11.11
C GLU A 486 -6.67 -21.65 -10.20
N GLN A 487 -5.81 -21.28 -9.24
CA GLN A 487 -5.29 -22.18 -8.22
C GLN A 487 -6.31 -22.51 -7.12
N LEU A 488 -7.41 -21.75 -7.00
CA LEU A 488 -8.46 -21.98 -6.01
C LEU A 488 -9.31 -23.20 -6.38
N GLN A 489 -9.36 -24.20 -5.50
CA GLN A 489 -10.21 -25.38 -5.69
C GLN A 489 -11.71 -25.04 -5.55
N THR A 490 -12.04 -24.18 -4.59
CA THR A 490 -13.42 -23.79 -4.26
C THR A 490 -13.52 -22.26 -4.09
N PRO A 491 -13.47 -21.48 -5.19
CA PRO A 491 -13.56 -20.02 -5.12
C PRO A 491 -14.93 -19.58 -4.59
N SER A 492 -14.91 -18.63 -3.65
CA SER A 492 -16.12 -18.03 -3.06
C SER A 492 -16.68 -16.91 -3.94
N THR A 493 -17.88 -16.40 -3.60
CA THR A 493 -18.44 -15.20 -4.23
C THR A 493 -17.44 -14.03 -4.22
N ILE A 494 -16.74 -13.80 -3.10
CA ILE A 494 -15.76 -12.70 -2.95
C ILE A 494 -14.58 -12.86 -3.93
N CYS A 495 -14.11 -14.09 -4.15
CA CYS A 495 -13.05 -14.36 -5.13
C CYS A 495 -13.51 -14.01 -6.55
N PHE A 496 -14.74 -14.41 -6.90
CA PHE A 496 -15.35 -14.06 -8.19
C PHE A 496 -15.54 -12.56 -8.34
N THR A 497 -16.05 -11.87 -7.32
CA THR A 497 -16.19 -10.40 -7.32
C THR A 497 -14.83 -9.74 -7.54
N SER A 498 -13.78 -10.22 -6.88
CA SER A 498 -12.41 -9.66 -6.99
C SER A 498 -11.84 -9.83 -8.40
N ILE A 499 -11.97 -11.00 -9.03
CA ILE A 499 -11.46 -11.22 -10.40
C ILE A 499 -12.30 -10.47 -11.45
N ILE A 500 -13.62 -10.41 -11.28
CA ILE A 500 -14.53 -9.61 -12.13
C ILE A 500 -14.13 -8.14 -12.08
N ASN A 501 -13.91 -7.60 -10.86
CA ASN A 501 -13.44 -6.23 -10.68
C ASN A 501 -12.06 -6.03 -11.31
N GLY A 502 -11.14 -6.98 -11.16
CA GLY A 502 -9.81 -6.91 -11.76
C GLY A 502 -9.84 -6.77 -13.28
N TYR A 503 -10.65 -7.59 -13.96
CA TYR A 503 -10.86 -7.47 -15.41
C TYR A 503 -11.59 -6.16 -15.79
N ALA A 504 -12.57 -5.71 -14.99
CA ALA A 504 -13.29 -4.47 -15.22
C ALA A 504 -12.38 -3.23 -15.14
N GLN A 505 -11.47 -3.17 -14.15
CA GLN A 505 -10.53 -2.06 -13.96
C GLN A 505 -9.47 -1.99 -15.07
N ASN A 506 -9.10 -3.12 -15.65
CA ASN A 506 -8.14 -3.21 -16.75
C ASN A 506 -8.79 -3.09 -18.15
N GLY A 507 -10.04 -2.62 -18.23
CA GLY A 507 -10.73 -2.39 -19.51
C GLY A 507 -11.15 -3.66 -20.26
N MET A 508 -11.16 -4.82 -19.60
CA MET A 508 -11.46 -6.12 -20.17
C MET A 508 -12.87 -6.62 -19.79
N GLY A 509 -13.89 -5.80 -20.04
CA GLY A 509 -15.27 -6.04 -19.60
C GLY A 509 -15.90 -7.32 -20.14
N SER A 510 -15.54 -7.75 -21.35
CA SER A 510 -16.03 -9.03 -21.90
C SER A 510 -15.54 -10.24 -21.10
N GLU A 511 -14.28 -10.22 -20.63
CA GLU A 511 -13.75 -11.27 -19.76
C GLU A 511 -14.40 -11.20 -18.36
N ALA A 512 -14.61 -10.00 -17.83
CA ALA A 512 -15.33 -9.81 -16.57
C ALA A 512 -16.73 -10.46 -16.61
N LEU A 513 -17.46 -10.32 -17.72
CA LEU A 513 -18.77 -10.97 -17.91
C LEU A 513 -18.67 -12.50 -18.06
N LYS A 514 -17.60 -13.03 -18.65
CA LYS A 514 -17.36 -14.49 -18.69
C LYS A 514 -17.18 -15.05 -17.28
N PHE A 515 -16.41 -14.37 -16.41
CA PHE A 515 -16.28 -14.76 -15.01
C PHE A 515 -17.60 -14.62 -14.24
N PHE A 516 -18.40 -13.59 -14.52
CA PHE A 516 -19.75 -13.44 -13.95
C PHE A 516 -20.65 -14.63 -14.34
N GLN A 517 -20.63 -15.06 -15.60
CA GLN A 517 -21.38 -16.24 -16.04
C GLN A 517 -20.83 -17.53 -15.43
N ALA A 518 -19.51 -17.67 -15.32
CA ALA A 518 -18.87 -18.83 -14.67
C ALA A 518 -19.26 -18.94 -13.18
N MET A 519 -19.39 -17.81 -12.48
CA MET A 519 -19.91 -17.76 -11.11
C MET A 519 -21.33 -18.34 -11.02
N ILE A 520 -22.21 -17.92 -11.93
CA ILE A 520 -23.60 -18.40 -11.99
C ILE A 520 -23.65 -19.91 -12.31
N HIS A 521 -22.82 -20.40 -13.24
CA HIS A 521 -22.75 -21.83 -13.56
C HIS A 521 -22.26 -22.69 -12.39
N LYS A 522 -21.50 -22.11 -11.46
CA LYS A 522 -21.10 -22.75 -10.19
C LYS A 522 -22.16 -22.63 -9.09
N SER A 523 -23.37 -22.18 -9.41
CA SER A 523 -24.48 -21.98 -8.47
C SER A 523 -24.19 -20.97 -7.36
N LEU A 524 -23.21 -20.08 -7.56
CA LEU A 524 -22.94 -18.97 -6.65
C LEU A 524 -23.84 -17.78 -7.02
N LYS A 525 -24.47 -17.16 -6.02
CA LYS A 525 -25.36 -16.03 -6.24
C LYS A 525 -24.57 -14.72 -6.26
N PRO A 526 -24.63 -13.94 -7.36
CA PRO A 526 -24.06 -12.60 -7.39
C PRO A 526 -24.73 -11.71 -6.36
N ASP A 527 -23.92 -10.92 -5.65
CA ASP A 527 -24.39 -9.91 -4.72
C ASP A 527 -24.38 -8.52 -5.36
N LYS A 528 -24.80 -7.53 -4.57
CA LYS A 528 -24.86 -6.13 -4.99
C LYS A 528 -23.50 -5.60 -5.48
N VAL A 529 -22.39 -6.00 -4.84
CA VAL A 529 -21.04 -5.54 -5.23
C VAL A 529 -20.59 -6.20 -6.54
N THR A 530 -20.92 -7.48 -6.72
CA THR A 530 -20.61 -8.24 -7.94
C THR A 530 -21.28 -7.63 -9.17
N PHE A 531 -22.56 -7.24 -9.05
CA PHE A 531 -23.27 -6.54 -10.10
C PHE A 531 -22.64 -5.19 -10.43
N LEU A 532 -22.24 -4.41 -9.43
CA LEU A 532 -21.55 -3.14 -9.65
C LEU A 532 -20.22 -3.34 -10.42
N CYS A 533 -19.40 -4.32 -10.03
CA CYS A 533 -18.13 -4.61 -10.70
C CYS A 533 -18.33 -5.04 -12.17
N ALA A 534 -19.32 -5.90 -12.43
CA ALA A 534 -19.63 -6.33 -13.80
C ALA A 534 -20.20 -5.19 -14.65
N LEU A 535 -21.06 -4.32 -14.08
CA LEU A 535 -21.55 -3.11 -14.75
C LEU A 535 -20.42 -2.11 -15.04
N ALA A 536 -19.45 -1.95 -14.12
CA ALA A 536 -18.27 -1.12 -14.34
C ALA A 536 -17.43 -1.65 -15.52
N GLY A 537 -17.28 -2.98 -15.61
CA GLY A 537 -16.65 -3.62 -16.77
C GLY A 537 -17.38 -3.31 -18.08
N CYS A 538 -18.71 -3.38 -18.08
CA CYS A 538 -19.52 -2.97 -19.24
C CYS A 538 -19.32 -1.50 -19.58
N ASN A 539 -19.30 -0.61 -18.58
CA ASN A 539 -19.08 0.82 -18.76
C ASN A 539 -17.73 1.12 -19.42
N HIS A 540 -16.64 0.61 -18.86
CA HIS A 540 -15.29 0.84 -19.38
C HIS A 540 -15.05 0.24 -20.76
N SER A 541 -15.78 -0.83 -21.13
CA SER A 541 -15.65 -1.51 -22.42
C SER A 541 -16.75 -1.16 -23.43
N GLY A 542 -17.66 -0.25 -23.09
CA GLY A 542 -18.77 0.16 -23.96
C GLY A 542 -19.80 -0.93 -24.28
N LEU A 543 -19.95 -1.95 -23.42
CA LEU A 543 -20.87 -3.09 -23.62
C LEU A 543 -22.31 -2.73 -23.21
N VAL A 544 -22.94 -1.85 -23.99
CA VAL A 544 -24.25 -1.25 -23.65
C VAL A 544 -25.37 -2.30 -23.55
N LYS A 545 -25.41 -3.27 -24.46
CA LYS A 545 -26.49 -4.27 -24.50
C LYS A 545 -26.42 -5.19 -23.28
N GLU A 546 -25.23 -5.68 -23.00
CA GLU A 546 -24.90 -6.54 -21.88
C GLU A 546 -25.14 -5.81 -20.55
N GLY A 547 -24.70 -4.55 -20.44
CA GLY A 547 -24.94 -3.71 -19.27
C GLY A 547 -26.42 -3.52 -18.95
N LYS A 548 -27.27 -3.29 -19.96
CA LYS A 548 -28.73 -3.20 -19.79
C LYS A 548 -29.33 -4.50 -19.27
N ILE A 549 -28.99 -5.62 -19.91
CA ILE A 549 -29.46 -6.96 -19.49
C ILE A 549 -29.05 -7.23 -18.04
N LEU A 550 -27.80 -6.93 -17.70
CA LEU A 550 -27.26 -7.14 -16.36
C LEU A 550 -28.01 -6.29 -15.33
N PHE A 551 -28.21 -5.00 -15.59
CA PHE A 551 -28.93 -4.08 -14.71
C PHE A 551 -30.39 -4.48 -14.48
N ASP A 552 -31.10 -4.90 -15.54
CA ASP A 552 -32.49 -5.36 -15.42
C ASP A 552 -32.60 -6.70 -14.67
N SER A 553 -31.62 -7.60 -14.87
CA SER A 553 -31.57 -8.90 -14.19
C SER A 553 -31.43 -8.78 -12.67
N MET A 554 -30.80 -7.72 -12.15
CA MET A 554 -30.65 -7.47 -10.71
C MET A 554 -31.98 -7.56 -9.97
N LYS A 555 -32.99 -6.84 -10.47
CA LYS A 555 -34.31 -6.80 -9.85
C LYS A 555 -35.18 -7.98 -10.27
N THR A 556 -35.16 -8.34 -11.55
CA THR A 556 -36.09 -9.34 -12.11
C THR A 556 -35.73 -10.78 -11.78
N SER A 557 -34.44 -11.10 -11.73
CA SER A 557 -33.95 -12.47 -11.50
C SER A 557 -33.39 -12.69 -10.10
N TYR A 558 -32.84 -11.65 -9.46
CA TYR A 558 -32.13 -11.78 -8.17
C TYR A 558 -32.78 -11.01 -7.01
N GLY A 559 -33.81 -10.21 -7.26
CA GLY A 559 -34.49 -9.42 -6.23
C GLY A 559 -33.64 -8.30 -5.60
N ILE A 560 -32.49 -7.96 -6.21
CA ILE A 560 -31.57 -6.93 -5.73
C ILE A 560 -32.03 -5.57 -6.27
N CYS A 561 -32.29 -4.63 -5.37
CA CYS A 561 -32.62 -3.26 -5.75
C CYS A 561 -31.34 -2.48 -6.12
N PRO A 562 -31.24 -1.91 -7.33
CA PRO A 562 -30.12 -1.05 -7.70
C PRO A 562 -30.05 0.18 -6.80
N ASP A 563 -28.84 0.55 -6.38
CA ASP A 563 -28.57 1.76 -5.60
C ASP A 563 -27.93 2.87 -6.44
N ARG A 564 -27.55 3.97 -5.77
CA ARG A 564 -26.89 5.14 -6.36
C ARG A 564 -25.72 4.78 -7.28
N GLN A 565 -24.83 3.87 -6.86
CA GLN A 565 -23.64 3.51 -7.63
C GLN A 565 -24.00 2.73 -8.90
N HIS A 566 -25.00 1.84 -8.85
CA HIS A 566 -25.46 1.12 -10.03
C HIS A 566 -26.09 2.06 -11.07
N TYR A 567 -26.89 3.04 -10.61
CA TYR A 567 -27.45 4.06 -11.50
C TYR A 567 -26.37 4.94 -12.11
N SER A 568 -25.39 5.38 -11.32
CA SER A 568 -24.26 6.18 -11.81
C SER A 568 -23.51 5.47 -12.93
N CYS A 569 -23.16 4.20 -12.72
CA CYS A 569 -22.47 3.40 -13.72
C CYS A 569 -23.28 3.22 -15.02
N MET A 570 -24.61 3.06 -14.93
CA MET A 570 -25.47 2.96 -16.11
C MET A 570 -25.67 4.28 -16.84
N VAL A 571 -25.78 5.39 -16.11
CA VAL A 571 -25.87 6.73 -16.70
C VAL A 571 -24.59 7.07 -17.46
N ASP A 572 -23.42 6.76 -16.89
CA ASP A 572 -22.13 6.96 -17.56
C ASP A 572 -22.00 6.08 -18.82
N LEU A 573 -22.34 4.79 -18.74
CA LEU A 573 -22.31 3.85 -19.87
C LEU A 573 -23.21 4.34 -21.04
N LEU A 574 -24.44 4.73 -20.76
CA LEU A 574 -25.37 5.24 -21.78
C LEU A 574 -24.96 6.62 -22.29
N GLY A 575 -24.43 7.47 -21.42
CA GLY A 575 -23.91 8.79 -21.73
C GLY A 575 -22.76 8.73 -22.72
N ARG A 576 -21.74 7.89 -22.44
CA ARG A 576 -20.60 7.63 -23.35
C ARG A 576 -21.06 7.09 -24.69
N ALA A 577 -22.05 6.20 -24.69
CA ALA A 577 -22.64 5.63 -25.91
C ALA A 577 -23.55 6.59 -26.71
N GLY A 578 -23.79 7.82 -26.22
CA GLY A 578 -24.63 8.82 -26.90
C GLY A 578 -26.14 8.60 -26.75
N LEU A 579 -26.57 7.64 -25.93
CA LEU A 579 -27.98 7.35 -25.63
C LEU A 579 -28.53 8.31 -24.55
N LEU A 580 -28.34 9.61 -24.77
CA LEU A 580 -28.55 10.66 -23.76
C LEU A 580 -29.99 10.72 -23.22
N TYR A 581 -31.00 10.46 -24.06
CA TYR A 581 -32.40 10.44 -23.62
C TYR A 581 -32.68 9.31 -22.61
N GLU A 582 -32.10 8.13 -22.85
CA GLU A 582 -32.26 7.00 -21.95
C GLU A 582 -31.47 7.20 -20.66
N ALA A 583 -30.27 7.79 -20.75
CA ALA A 583 -29.46 8.17 -19.60
C ALA A 583 -30.19 9.18 -18.69
N GLU A 584 -30.77 10.24 -19.26
CA GLU A 584 -31.57 11.24 -18.52
C GLU A 584 -32.81 10.60 -17.87
N LYS A 585 -33.47 9.67 -18.56
CA LYS A 585 -34.63 8.94 -18.01
C LYS A 585 -34.25 8.07 -16.81
N LEU A 586 -33.10 7.38 -16.85
CA LEU A 586 -32.60 6.59 -15.73
C LEU A 586 -32.16 7.47 -14.56
N LEU A 587 -31.51 8.60 -14.84
CA LEU A 587 -31.10 9.60 -13.85
C LEU A 587 -32.30 10.12 -13.05
N ILE A 588 -33.39 10.47 -13.72
CA ILE A 588 -34.65 10.91 -13.08
C ILE A 588 -35.28 9.76 -12.26
N LYS A 589 -35.25 8.53 -12.79
CA LYS A 589 -35.80 7.34 -12.11
C LYS A 589 -35.05 6.96 -10.83
N ALA A 590 -33.77 7.30 -10.73
CA ALA A 590 -32.92 7.00 -9.57
C ALA A 590 -33.30 7.76 -8.28
N LYS A 591 -34.40 8.53 -8.26
CA LYS A 591 -34.68 9.62 -7.30
C LYS A 591 -33.56 10.69 -7.30
N GLY A 592 -32.91 10.88 -8.46
CA GLY A 592 -31.70 11.68 -8.65
C GLY A 592 -31.93 13.18 -8.84
N ASN A 593 -32.70 13.83 -7.96
CA ASN A 593 -32.72 15.30 -7.93
C ASN A 593 -31.60 15.90 -7.09
N GLU A 594 -30.79 15.11 -6.37
CA GLU A 594 -29.79 15.61 -5.40
C GLU A 594 -28.37 15.05 -5.62
N ASP A 595 -28.13 14.26 -6.67
CA ASP A 595 -26.83 13.60 -6.88
C ASP A 595 -25.93 14.32 -7.89
N THR A 596 -25.01 15.09 -7.35
CA THR A 596 -24.02 15.89 -8.07
C THR A 596 -23.17 15.10 -9.07
N MET A 597 -22.71 13.90 -8.71
CA MET A 597 -21.75 13.13 -9.53
C MET A 597 -22.40 12.60 -10.81
N MET A 598 -23.62 12.08 -10.69
CA MET A 598 -24.36 11.57 -11.85
C MET A 598 -24.73 12.68 -12.85
N TRP A 599 -25.11 13.87 -12.35
CA TRP A 599 -25.37 15.03 -13.20
C TRP A 599 -24.09 15.57 -13.87
N SER A 600 -22.95 15.51 -13.18
CA SER A 600 -21.62 15.85 -13.71
C SER A 600 -21.23 14.94 -14.88
N SER A 601 -21.28 13.61 -14.70
CA SER A 601 -21.02 12.64 -15.78
C SER A 601 -21.98 12.84 -16.97
N PHE A 602 -23.26 13.09 -16.70
CA PHE A 602 -24.25 13.33 -17.75
C PHE A 602 -23.99 14.63 -18.52
N LEU A 603 -23.61 15.73 -17.85
CA LEU A 603 -23.24 16.99 -18.50
C LEU A 603 -22.00 16.81 -19.40
N ARG A 604 -21.00 16.03 -18.96
CA ARG A 604 -19.85 15.70 -19.80
C ARG A 604 -20.27 14.93 -21.05
N SER A 605 -21.13 13.93 -20.90
CA SER A 605 -21.63 13.15 -22.02
C SER A 605 -22.40 14.04 -23.01
N CYS A 606 -23.22 14.96 -22.51
CA CYS A 606 -23.92 15.95 -23.35
C CYS A 606 -22.96 16.87 -24.10
N ARG A 607 -21.84 17.25 -23.47
CA ARG A 607 -20.78 18.07 -24.08
C ARG A 607 -20.07 17.32 -25.21
N VAL A 608 -19.62 16.08 -24.96
CA VAL A 608 -18.94 15.22 -25.95
C VAL A 608 -19.83 14.99 -27.18
N HIS A 609 -21.11 14.69 -26.95
CA HIS A 609 -22.09 14.45 -28.03
C HIS A 609 -22.76 15.72 -28.56
N LYS A 610 -22.28 16.91 -28.17
CA LYS A 610 -22.77 18.24 -28.61
C LYS A 610 -24.29 18.43 -28.49
N ASN A 611 -24.92 17.85 -27.46
CA ASN A 611 -26.35 17.98 -27.21
C ASN A 611 -26.67 19.15 -26.27
N GLU A 612 -26.88 20.32 -26.87
CA GLU A 612 -27.10 21.57 -26.12
C GLU A 612 -28.36 21.53 -25.25
N LYS A 613 -29.46 20.93 -25.75
CA LYS A 613 -30.77 20.97 -25.08
C LYS A 613 -30.75 20.20 -23.76
N MET A 614 -30.11 19.03 -23.73
CA MET A 614 -29.94 18.23 -22.52
C MET A 614 -28.83 18.80 -21.63
N GLY A 615 -27.71 19.25 -22.21
CA GLY A 615 -26.61 19.86 -21.47
C GLY A 615 -27.02 21.11 -20.69
N ARG A 616 -27.89 21.97 -21.25
CA ARG A 616 -28.43 23.15 -20.53
C ARG A 616 -29.28 22.78 -19.32
N ARG A 617 -30.05 21.68 -19.40
CA ARG A 617 -30.81 21.19 -18.23
C ARG A 617 -29.88 20.65 -17.15
N ALA A 618 -28.89 19.85 -17.53
CA ALA A 618 -27.91 19.29 -16.59
C ALA A 618 -27.07 20.39 -15.91
N ALA A 619 -26.61 21.38 -16.68
CA ALA A 619 -25.90 22.54 -16.16
C ALA A 619 -26.73 23.33 -15.13
N LYS A 620 -28.03 23.53 -15.39
CA LYS A 620 -28.93 24.20 -14.45
C LYS A 620 -29.08 23.43 -13.14
N VAL A 621 -29.31 22.11 -13.21
CA VAL A 621 -29.47 21.27 -12.02
C VAL A 621 -28.17 21.25 -11.19
N LEU A 622 -27.00 21.14 -11.82
CA LEU A 622 -25.70 21.18 -11.12
C LEU A 622 -25.47 22.49 -10.36
N MET A 623 -25.83 23.63 -10.97
CA MET A 623 -25.72 24.95 -10.32
C MET A 623 -26.74 25.16 -9.19
N GLU A 624 -27.87 24.43 -9.21
CA GLU A 624 -28.84 24.42 -8.11
C GLU A 624 -28.38 23.54 -6.94
N LEU A 625 -27.63 22.47 -7.21
CA LEU A 625 -27.18 21.50 -6.19
C LEU A 625 -25.93 21.92 -5.43
N GLU A 626 -24.87 22.30 -6.14
CA GLU A 626 -23.58 22.64 -5.52
C GLU A 626 -22.99 23.93 -6.12
N PRO A 627 -23.63 25.09 -5.88
CA PRO A 627 -23.21 26.38 -6.42
C PRO A 627 -21.85 26.88 -5.90
N GLU A 628 -21.27 26.21 -4.90
CA GLU A 628 -19.99 26.55 -4.26
C GLU A 628 -18.84 25.59 -4.63
N ASN A 629 -19.09 24.55 -5.43
CA ASN A 629 -18.06 23.59 -5.82
C ASN A 629 -17.25 24.09 -7.04
N PRO A 630 -15.93 24.32 -6.92
CA PRO A 630 -15.10 24.87 -8.00
C PRO A 630 -15.07 24.00 -9.26
N ALA A 631 -15.11 22.67 -9.09
CA ALA A 631 -15.04 21.73 -10.20
C ALA A 631 -16.29 21.80 -11.08
N ILE A 632 -17.45 21.97 -10.44
CA ILE A 632 -18.75 22.07 -11.10
C ILE A 632 -18.91 23.41 -11.80
N CYS A 633 -18.56 24.52 -11.14
CA CYS A 633 -18.59 25.84 -11.77
C CYS A 633 -17.71 25.88 -13.02
N LEU A 634 -16.53 25.24 -12.98
CA LEU A 634 -15.64 25.13 -14.14
C LEU A 634 -16.25 24.26 -15.24
N GLN A 635 -16.81 23.10 -14.90
CA GLN A 635 -17.44 22.18 -15.84
C GLN A 635 -18.62 22.84 -16.57
N VAL A 636 -19.49 23.52 -15.83
CA VAL A 636 -20.64 24.24 -16.37
C VAL A 636 -20.20 25.43 -17.23
N SER A 637 -19.20 26.20 -16.77
CA SER A 637 -18.65 27.32 -17.54
C SER A 637 -18.03 26.85 -18.87
N ASN A 638 -17.31 25.72 -18.86
CA ASN A 638 -16.74 25.14 -20.08
C ASN A 638 -17.83 24.69 -21.05
N PHE A 639 -18.91 24.08 -20.56
CA PHE A 639 -20.07 23.74 -21.38
C PHE A 639 -20.67 24.99 -22.09
N TYR A 640 -20.96 26.06 -21.35
CA TYR A 640 -21.51 27.29 -21.95
C TYR A 640 -20.54 27.97 -22.92
N SER A 641 -19.22 27.88 -22.67
CA SER A 641 -18.20 28.37 -23.60
C SER A 641 -18.21 27.60 -24.92
N GLU A 642 -18.40 26.29 -24.88
CA GLU A 642 -18.40 25.42 -26.07
C GLU A 642 -19.67 25.55 -26.91
N VAL A 643 -20.80 25.88 -26.28
CA VAL A 643 -22.07 26.18 -26.95
C VAL A 643 -22.11 27.62 -27.49
N GLY A 644 -21.05 28.41 -27.29
CA GLY A 644 -20.89 29.77 -27.83
C GLY A 644 -21.52 30.89 -26.98
N GLU A 645 -21.99 30.59 -25.77
CA GLU A 645 -22.52 31.56 -24.81
C GLU A 645 -21.42 32.04 -23.86
N PHE A 646 -20.50 32.82 -24.42
CA PHE A 646 -19.34 33.32 -23.68
C PHE A 646 -19.68 34.25 -22.52
N SER A 647 -20.79 35.00 -22.59
CA SER A 647 -21.27 35.86 -21.50
C SER A 647 -21.67 35.04 -20.27
N THR A 648 -22.52 34.03 -20.45
CA THR A 648 -22.95 33.11 -19.38
C THR A 648 -21.75 32.34 -18.79
N SER A 649 -20.81 31.92 -19.65
CA SER A 649 -19.58 31.26 -19.21
C SER A 649 -18.69 32.16 -18.33
N MET A 650 -18.60 33.45 -18.67
CA MET A 650 -17.83 34.46 -17.94
C MET A 650 -18.50 34.80 -16.60
N GLU A 651 -19.81 35.02 -16.58
CA GLU A 651 -20.59 35.26 -15.36
C GLU A 651 -20.41 34.13 -14.34
N ILE A 652 -20.43 32.87 -14.78
CA ILE A 652 -20.22 31.71 -13.89
C ILE A 652 -18.78 31.67 -13.34
N ARG A 653 -17.78 32.04 -14.15
CA ARG A 653 -16.37 32.12 -13.69
C ARG A 653 -16.16 33.26 -12.71
N GLU A 654 -16.76 34.41 -12.96
CA GLU A 654 -16.69 35.57 -12.08
C GLU A 654 -17.41 35.30 -10.75
N LEU A 655 -18.58 34.64 -10.78
CA LEU A 655 -19.30 34.21 -9.59
C LEU A 655 -18.46 33.23 -8.74
N ALA A 656 -17.78 32.27 -9.38
CA ALA A 656 -16.88 31.34 -8.69
C ALA A 656 -15.66 32.05 -8.06
N MET A 657 -15.08 33.04 -8.75
CA MET A 657 -13.97 33.86 -8.22
C MET A 657 -14.43 34.75 -7.06
N ALA A 658 -15.59 35.40 -7.18
CA ALA A 658 -16.16 36.29 -6.17
C ALA A 658 -16.50 35.55 -4.86
N ARG A 659 -16.86 34.26 -4.94
CA ARG A 659 -17.17 33.41 -3.78
C ARG A 659 -15.94 32.83 -3.08
N LYS A 660 -14.71 33.18 -3.47
CA LYS A 660 -13.44 32.63 -2.92
C LYS A 660 -13.37 31.10 -2.97
N VAL A 661 -14.01 30.50 -3.97
CA VAL A 661 -14.10 29.05 -4.12
C VAL A 661 -12.72 28.51 -4.55
N THR A 662 -12.04 27.81 -3.64
CA THR A 662 -10.68 27.28 -3.86
C THR A 662 -10.74 25.80 -4.24
N ARG A 663 -9.99 25.41 -5.28
CA ARG A 663 -9.87 24.02 -5.72
C ARG A 663 -8.75 23.34 -4.94
N GLU A 664 -9.03 22.19 -4.32
CA GLU A 664 -8.00 21.27 -3.87
C GLU A 664 -7.35 20.57 -5.08
N ILE A 665 -6.03 20.50 -5.06
CA ILE A 665 -5.24 19.94 -6.16
C ILE A 665 -5.25 18.41 -5.97
N GLY A 666 -5.84 17.67 -6.91
CA GLY A 666 -5.73 16.21 -6.94
C GLY A 666 -4.30 15.79 -7.25
N HIS A 667 -3.84 14.73 -6.58
CA HIS A 667 -2.48 14.23 -6.70
C HIS A 667 -2.47 12.91 -7.47
N SER A 668 -1.62 12.84 -8.48
CA SER A 668 -1.23 11.59 -9.13
C SER A 668 0.26 11.37 -8.91
N LEU A 669 0.59 10.23 -8.31
CA LEU A 669 1.95 9.77 -8.13
C LEU A 669 2.21 8.69 -9.18
N ILE A 670 3.20 8.92 -10.03
CA ILE A 670 3.73 7.90 -10.92
C ILE A 670 5.03 7.45 -10.27
N GLU A 671 5.04 6.23 -9.71
CA GLU A 671 6.25 5.65 -9.19
C GLU A 671 7.15 5.14 -10.31
N THR A 672 8.35 5.72 -10.39
CA THR A 672 9.51 5.06 -11.01
C THR A 672 10.35 4.49 -9.88
N SER A 673 10.74 3.22 -10.00
CA SER A 673 11.50 2.48 -8.99
C SER A 673 12.70 3.28 -8.45
N ASN A 674 12.74 3.39 -7.12
CA ASN A 674 13.79 3.94 -6.24
C ASN A 674 13.94 5.47 -6.15
N HIS A 675 12.93 6.15 -5.61
CA HIS A 675 13.03 6.96 -4.37
C HIS A 675 11.67 7.62 -4.06
N SER A 676 11.18 7.43 -2.82
CA SER A 676 9.94 8.01 -2.30
C SER A 676 10.06 9.52 -2.09
N SER A 677 9.42 10.31 -2.94
CA SER A 677 9.25 11.75 -2.69
C SER A 677 7.84 12.04 -2.15
N TYR A 678 7.75 12.35 -0.85
CA TYR A 678 6.52 12.82 -0.22
C TYR A 678 5.99 14.06 -0.94
N THR A 679 4.75 14.00 -1.42
CA THR A 679 3.94 15.20 -1.68
C THR A 679 2.57 15.00 -1.05
N VAL A 680 2.24 15.86 -0.09
CA VAL A 680 1.00 15.84 0.70
C VAL A 680 -0.20 15.97 -0.21
N ALA A 681 -1.11 14.99 -0.11
CA ALA A 681 -2.34 14.84 -0.86
C ALA A 681 -3.45 14.28 0.04
N GLY A 682 -4.09 15.15 0.81
CA GLY A 682 -5.17 14.75 1.71
C GLY A 682 -6.50 14.59 0.98
N ASN A 683 -7.04 13.36 1.01
CA ASN A 683 -8.43 12.92 0.91
C ASN A 683 -9.34 13.45 -0.22
N PHE A 684 -9.63 12.56 -1.18
CA PHE A 684 -10.95 12.48 -1.80
C PHE A 684 -11.52 11.06 -1.61
N LEU A 685 -12.78 11.03 -1.19
CA LEU A 685 -13.67 9.88 -1.26
C LEU A 685 -13.66 9.30 -2.68
N HIS A 686 -13.60 7.98 -2.78
CA HIS A 686 -13.77 7.21 -4.01
C HIS A 686 -15.12 7.52 -4.66
N ASP A 687 -15.10 8.39 -5.67
CA ASP A 687 -15.80 8.34 -6.96
C ASP A 687 -15.55 9.71 -7.63
N ASP A 688 -15.50 9.76 -8.96
CA ASP A 688 -15.01 10.85 -9.83
C ASP A 688 -13.49 10.95 -10.03
N PHE A 689 -12.94 10.09 -10.91
CA PHE A 689 -11.96 10.53 -11.92
C PHE A 689 -11.87 9.47 -13.04
N ALA A 690 -12.90 9.43 -13.88
CA ALA A 690 -12.74 9.05 -15.27
C ALA A 690 -13.18 10.25 -16.10
N MET A 691 -12.51 11.40 -15.97
CA MET A 691 -12.98 12.61 -16.63
C MET A 691 -11.98 13.65 -17.15
N PHE A 692 -10.75 13.27 -17.49
CA PHE A 692 -9.92 14.07 -18.42
C PHE A 692 -8.96 13.16 -19.19
N ASP A 693 -9.51 12.34 -20.08
CA ASP A 693 -8.81 11.83 -21.25
C ASP A 693 -9.74 12.06 -22.44
N GLU A 694 -9.46 13.13 -23.17
CA GLU A 694 -9.68 13.33 -24.61
C GLU A 694 -9.31 14.79 -24.91
N LEU A 695 -8.01 15.03 -24.90
CA LEU A 695 -7.25 15.88 -25.82
C LEU A 695 -5.78 15.47 -25.63
N ASP A 696 -5.49 14.19 -25.85
CA ASP A 696 -4.12 13.64 -25.99
C ASP A 696 -4.26 12.24 -26.62
N ILE A 697 -4.50 12.20 -27.93
CA ILE A 697 -4.27 11.00 -28.75
C ILE A 697 -3.46 11.47 -29.96
N GLU A 698 -2.14 11.23 -29.91
CA GLU A 698 -1.36 10.49 -30.91
C GLU A 698 0.15 10.59 -30.57
N SER A 699 0.65 9.61 -29.84
CA SER A 699 1.98 9.00 -30.10
C SER A 699 2.07 7.70 -29.31
N GLN A 700 1.63 6.64 -29.97
CA GLN A 700 1.80 5.25 -29.60
C GLN A 700 3.28 4.91 -29.78
N ASP A 701 3.97 4.41 -28.76
CA ASP A 701 5.19 3.62 -28.98
C ASP A 701 5.43 2.59 -27.87
N SER A 702 5.85 1.42 -28.34
CA SER A 702 5.84 0.11 -27.73
C SER A 702 6.86 -0.12 -26.61
N GLU A 703 6.41 -0.90 -25.63
CA GLU A 703 7.19 -1.57 -24.59
C GLU A 703 8.46 -2.26 -25.16
N ASP A 704 9.59 -2.11 -24.48
CA ASP A 704 10.42 -3.28 -24.15
C ASP A 704 11.03 -3.05 -22.77
N ASP A 705 10.65 -3.93 -21.86
CA ASP A 705 11.21 -4.13 -20.53
C ASP A 705 12.72 -4.34 -20.57
N ILE A 706 13.46 -3.64 -19.71
CA ILE A 706 14.74 -4.16 -19.25
C ILE A 706 14.97 -3.83 -17.76
N ASP A 707 14.90 -4.89 -16.94
CA ASP A 707 15.16 -4.95 -15.50
C ASP A 707 16.45 -4.23 -15.06
N ILE A 708 16.42 -3.62 -13.86
CA ILE A 708 17.60 -3.16 -13.12
C ILE A 708 17.41 -3.51 -11.63
N ASP A 709 18.21 -4.48 -11.17
CA ASP A 709 18.45 -4.87 -9.77
C ASP A 709 19.07 -3.73 -8.94
N PHE A 710 18.87 -3.74 -7.61
CA PHE A 710 19.52 -2.80 -6.69
C PHE A 710 20.56 -3.51 -5.82
N PHE A 711 21.80 -3.01 -5.92
CA PHE A 711 23.01 -3.29 -5.12
C PHE A 711 23.44 -4.76 -4.98
N ASP A 712 23.88 -5.32 -6.09
CA ASP A 712 25.13 -6.09 -6.11
C ASP A 712 26.07 -5.43 -7.12
N ILE A 713 27.37 -5.42 -6.83
CA ILE A 713 28.42 -5.03 -7.78
C ILE A 713 28.13 -5.75 -9.11
N PRO A 714 27.92 -5.06 -10.25
CA PRO A 714 27.40 -5.74 -11.43
C PRO A 714 28.49 -6.59 -12.08
N SER A 715 28.57 -7.86 -11.67
CA SER A 715 29.21 -8.89 -12.48
C SER A 715 28.21 -9.27 -13.58
N TRP A 716 28.37 -8.67 -14.75
CA TRP A 716 27.59 -9.02 -15.93
C TRP A 716 27.91 -10.46 -16.35
N LYS A 717 27.07 -11.42 -15.94
CA LYS A 717 26.92 -12.68 -16.65
C LYS A 717 25.56 -12.67 -17.32
N SER A 718 25.61 -12.57 -18.65
CA SER A 718 24.45 -12.69 -19.53
C SER A 718 23.69 -13.97 -19.23
N GLU A 719 22.47 -13.84 -18.75
CA GLU A 719 21.38 -14.78 -19.01
C GLU A 719 20.05 -14.13 -18.62
N ARG A 720 19.22 -13.83 -19.64
CA ARG A 720 17.75 -13.51 -19.62
C ARG A 720 17.26 -12.11 -20.02
N GLY A 721 18.09 -11.22 -20.57
CA GLY A 721 17.61 -10.02 -21.28
C GLY A 721 18.48 -9.68 -22.48
N GLY A 722 17.89 -9.57 -23.68
CA GLY A 722 18.59 -9.39 -24.97
C GLY A 722 19.22 -8.01 -25.21
N LYS A 723 19.90 -7.42 -24.23
CA LYS A 723 20.71 -6.20 -24.38
C LYS A 723 22.08 -6.55 -24.96
N VAL A 724 22.56 -5.77 -25.94
CA VAL A 724 23.92 -5.95 -26.49
C VAL A 724 24.88 -5.00 -25.79
N LEU A 725 25.80 -5.56 -25.00
CA LEU A 725 26.79 -4.77 -24.28
C LEU A 725 27.95 -4.35 -25.21
N VAL A 726 28.19 -3.04 -25.29
CA VAL A 726 29.29 -2.43 -26.03
C VAL A 726 30.20 -1.70 -25.04
N ASN A 727 31.19 -2.41 -24.52
CA ASN A 727 32.15 -1.88 -23.55
C ASN A 727 33.28 -1.13 -24.27
N VAL A 728 33.58 0.11 -23.87
CA VAL A 728 34.66 0.92 -24.46
C VAL A 728 36.04 0.26 -24.37
N ASP A 729 36.31 -0.53 -23.33
CA ASP A 729 37.57 -1.28 -23.17
C ASP A 729 37.77 -2.31 -24.29
N SER A 730 36.69 -2.92 -24.77
CA SER A 730 36.72 -3.87 -25.89
C SER A 730 37.15 -3.23 -27.22
N PHE A 731 37.12 -1.89 -27.30
CA PHE A 731 37.56 -1.12 -28.46
C PHE A 731 38.94 -0.49 -28.28
N GLY A 732 39.67 -0.90 -27.22
CA GLY A 732 41.05 -0.50 -26.97
C GLY A 732 41.21 0.73 -26.09
N ALA A 733 40.18 1.11 -25.33
CA ALA A 733 40.31 2.15 -24.30
C ALA A 733 41.21 1.66 -23.16
N VAL A 734 42.12 2.52 -22.70
CA VAL A 734 43.10 2.25 -21.64
C VAL A 734 42.50 2.57 -20.27
N GLY A 735 41.82 3.71 -20.14
CA GLY A 735 41.10 4.08 -18.91
C GLY A 735 42.01 4.46 -17.73
N ASP A 736 43.19 5.02 -17.99
CA ASP A 736 44.16 5.51 -16.99
C ASP A 736 44.09 7.03 -16.73
N GLY A 737 43.28 7.75 -17.52
CA GLY A 737 43.07 9.20 -17.45
C GLY A 737 44.16 10.02 -18.11
N VAL A 738 45.08 9.38 -18.84
CA VAL A 738 46.24 9.99 -19.49
C VAL A 738 46.30 9.62 -20.98
N ALA A 739 46.08 8.35 -21.33
CA ALA A 739 46.02 7.88 -22.70
C ALA A 739 44.78 8.42 -23.42
N ASP A 740 44.93 8.83 -24.68
CA ASP A 740 43.81 9.33 -25.49
C ASP A 740 42.89 8.18 -25.91
N ASP A 741 41.73 8.07 -25.25
CA ASP A 741 40.72 7.03 -25.46
C ASP A 741 39.68 7.42 -26.51
N THR A 742 39.82 8.58 -27.16
CA THR A 742 38.82 9.15 -28.07
C THR A 742 38.43 8.19 -29.20
N GLN A 743 39.42 7.53 -29.82
CA GLN A 743 39.15 6.63 -30.94
C GLN A 743 38.40 5.36 -30.50
N ALA A 744 38.67 4.87 -29.28
CA ALA A 744 37.95 3.73 -28.73
C ALA A 744 36.49 4.09 -28.46
N PHE A 745 36.23 5.28 -27.90
CA PHE A 745 34.88 5.80 -27.68
C PHE A 745 34.10 5.99 -28.99
N GLN A 746 34.72 6.50 -30.05
CA GLN A 746 34.08 6.66 -31.36
C GLN A 746 33.70 5.30 -31.96
N LYS A 747 34.60 4.31 -31.95
CA LYS A 747 34.31 2.96 -32.46
C LYS A 747 33.23 2.25 -31.64
N ALA A 748 33.28 2.39 -30.32
CA ALA A 748 32.26 1.86 -29.43
C ALA A 748 30.90 2.52 -29.70
N TRP A 749 30.87 3.84 -29.88
CA TRP A 749 29.66 4.57 -30.26
C TRP A 749 29.10 4.10 -31.60
N ASP A 750 29.91 4.03 -32.66
CA ASP A 750 29.46 3.61 -33.99
C ASP A 750 28.84 2.21 -33.95
N THR A 751 29.41 1.32 -33.12
CA THR A 751 28.87 -0.03 -32.90
C THR A 751 27.58 0.00 -32.09
N ALA A 752 27.54 0.74 -30.97
CA ALA A 752 26.36 0.82 -30.13
C ALA A 752 25.18 1.50 -30.85
N CYS A 753 25.44 2.60 -31.55
CA CYS A 753 24.42 3.37 -32.26
C CYS A 753 23.82 2.59 -33.44
N SER A 754 24.58 1.69 -34.07
CA SER A 754 24.06 0.81 -35.14
C SER A 754 23.40 -0.47 -34.64
N THR A 755 23.43 -0.75 -33.33
CA THR A 755 22.96 -2.01 -32.74
C THR A 755 21.65 -1.81 -31.95
N PRO A 756 20.56 -2.52 -32.26
CA PRO A 756 19.32 -2.44 -31.47
C PRO A 756 19.52 -2.88 -30.01
N LYS A 757 18.88 -2.19 -29.07
CA LYS A 757 18.94 -2.48 -27.61
C LYS A 757 20.38 -2.49 -27.06
N ALA A 758 21.26 -1.67 -27.61
CA ALA A 758 22.65 -1.58 -27.20
C ALA A 758 22.83 -0.84 -25.86
N VAL A 759 23.83 -1.27 -25.10
CA VAL A 759 24.34 -0.57 -23.91
C VAL A 759 25.78 -0.15 -24.18
N LEU A 760 26.02 1.14 -24.40
CA LEU A 760 27.37 1.70 -24.41
C LEU A 760 27.84 1.84 -22.97
N LEU A 761 28.82 1.03 -22.55
CA LEU A 761 29.31 0.99 -21.18
C LEU A 761 30.65 1.71 -21.04
N VAL A 762 30.71 2.67 -20.11
CA VAL A 762 31.93 3.26 -19.54
C VAL A 762 32.14 2.66 -18.14
N PRO A 763 33.07 1.69 -17.98
CA PRO A 763 33.27 0.91 -16.76
C PRO A 763 33.61 1.72 -15.50
N GLN A 764 33.13 1.25 -14.35
CA GLN A 764 33.48 1.76 -13.02
C GLN A 764 34.99 1.65 -12.74
N ASP A 765 35.50 2.51 -11.84
CA ASP A 765 36.90 2.55 -11.37
C ASP A 765 37.96 2.84 -12.46
N ARG A 766 37.51 3.28 -13.63
CA ARG A 766 38.35 3.69 -14.76
C ARG A 766 38.19 5.18 -15.05
N ARG A 767 39.23 5.77 -15.63
CA ARG A 767 39.25 7.20 -16.00
C ARG A 767 39.65 7.33 -17.47
N TYR A 768 38.78 7.84 -18.33
CA TYR A 768 39.02 7.87 -19.78
C TYR A 768 39.26 9.30 -20.25
N LEU A 769 40.44 9.58 -20.82
CA LEU A 769 40.71 10.89 -21.41
C LEU A 769 40.11 10.91 -22.83
N VAL A 770 39.03 11.67 -22.98
CA VAL A 770 38.28 11.77 -24.25
C VAL A 770 38.35 13.20 -24.75
N ASN A 771 38.86 13.39 -25.96
CA ASN A 771 38.93 14.69 -26.63
C ASN A 771 37.55 15.11 -27.17
N ALA A 772 37.41 16.35 -27.64
CA ALA A 772 36.17 16.87 -28.19
C ALA A 772 35.57 15.95 -29.27
N THR A 773 34.38 15.40 -28.98
CA THR A 773 33.75 14.34 -29.75
C THR A 773 32.25 14.58 -29.89
N LYS A 774 31.76 14.40 -31.11
CA LYS A 774 30.35 14.45 -31.45
C LYS A 774 29.84 13.04 -31.76
N PHE A 775 28.90 12.59 -30.96
CA PHE A 775 28.19 11.33 -31.08
C PHE A 775 26.85 11.59 -31.78
N GLN A 776 26.75 11.12 -33.02
CA GLN A 776 25.63 11.46 -33.90
C GLN A 776 24.77 10.22 -34.19
N GLY A 777 23.46 10.37 -34.03
CA GLY A 777 22.44 9.44 -34.51
C GLY A 777 21.91 9.77 -35.92
N PRO A 778 20.80 9.15 -36.35
CA PRO A 778 19.90 8.32 -35.55
C PRO A 778 20.53 6.99 -35.17
N CYS A 779 20.24 6.52 -33.96
CA CYS A 779 20.66 5.21 -33.49
C CYS A 779 19.51 4.20 -33.59
N ALA A 780 19.84 2.92 -33.59
CA ALA A 780 18.87 1.84 -33.49
C ALA A 780 18.10 1.90 -32.16
N GLU A 781 16.89 1.33 -32.15
CA GLU A 781 15.91 1.48 -31.07
C GLU A 781 16.48 1.08 -29.68
N LYS A 782 16.16 1.88 -28.65
CA LYS A 782 16.45 1.64 -27.21
C LYS A 782 17.95 1.64 -26.83
N LEU A 783 18.68 2.68 -27.24
CA LEU A 783 20.07 2.90 -26.83
C LEU A 783 20.18 3.32 -25.35
N VAL A 784 21.00 2.60 -24.58
CA VAL A 784 21.40 2.97 -23.21
C VAL A 784 22.87 3.38 -23.20
N ILE A 785 23.16 4.53 -22.59
CA ILE A 785 24.51 5.06 -22.38
C ILE A 785 24.77 4.96 -20.87
N GLN A 786 25.50 3.92 -20.47
CA GLN A 786 25.84 3.62 -19.08
C GLN A 786 27.21 4.23 -18.74
N ILE A 787 27.23 5.22 -17.87
CA ILE A 787 28.46 5.89 -17.41
C ILE A 787 28.66 5.58 -15.92
N ASP A 788 29.48 4.58 -15.63
CA ASP A 788 29.85 4.19 -14.26
C ASP A 788 31.26 4.68 -13.88
N GLY A 789 32.13 4.87 -14.88
CA GLY A 789 33.48 5.41 -14.73
C GLY A 789 33.58 6.93 -14.78
N THR A 790 34.80 7.43 -14.87
CA THR A 790 35.09 8.86 -15.09
C THR A 790 35.47 9.11 -16.53
N ILE A 791 34.82 10.05 -17.21
CA ILE A 791 35.28 10.62 -18.49
C ILE A 791 35.91 11.97 -18.18
N VAL A 792 37.15 12.20 -18.61
CA VAL A 792 37.89 13.44 -18.36
C VAL A 792 38.23 14.15 -19.67
N ALA A 793 38.11 15.47 -19.68
CA ALA A 793 38.51 16.31 -20.81
C ALA A 793 40.02 16.63 -20.79
N PRO A 794 40.63 16.88 -21.96
CA PRO A 794 41.93 17.55 -22.03
C PRO A 794 41.90 18.91 -21.31
N ASP A 795 42.89 19.13 -20.45
CA ASP A 795 42.94 20.30 -19.58
C ASP A 795 43.61 21.53 -20.24
N GLU A 796 44.43 21.33 -21.27
CA GLU A 796 45.20 22.39 -21.95
C GLU A 796 44.39 23.15 -23.01
N PRO A 797 44.04 24.43 -22.78
CA PRO A 797 43.22 25.20 -23.74
C PRO A 797 43.88 25.40 -25.11
N LYS A 798 45.22 25.42 -25.15
CA LYS A 798 46.00 25.60 -26.38
C LYS A 798 45.91 24.38 -27.32
N ASN A 799 45.67 23.21 -26.75
CA ASN A 799 45.62 21.94 -27.48
C ASN A 799 44.18 21.56 -27.86
N TRP A 800 43.19 22.40 -27.50
CA TRP A 800 41.80 22.13 -27.81
C TRP A 800 41.53 22.23 -29.31
N ASN A 801 40.75 21.29 -29.84
CA ASN A 801 40.45 21.26 -31.26
C ASN A 801 39.61 22.49 -31.67
N PRO A 802 40.11 23.36 -32.57
CA PRO A 802 39.40 24.58 -32.97
C PRO A 802 38.08 24.28 -33.70
N LYS A 803 37.91 23.09 -34.28
CA LYS A 803 36.64 22.68 -34.91
C LYS A 803 35.52 22.51 -33.89
N PHE A 804 35.86 22.20 -32.64
CA PHE A 804 34.92 21.98 -31.53
C PHE A 804 35.15 23.01 -30.42
N ALA A 805 35.40 24.27 -30.79
CA ALA A 805 35.80 25.31 -29.86
C ALA A 805 34.83 25.54 -28.68
N ARG A 806 33.56 25.12 -28.81
CA ARG A 806 32.51 25.28 -27.79
C ARG A 806 31.90 23.96 -27.32
N GLN A 807 32.39 22.82 -27.77
CA GLN A 807 31.77 21.52 -27.57
C GLN A 807 32.79 20.50 -27.09
N TRP A 808 32.46 19.75 -26.05
CA TRP A 808 33.24 18.58 -25.63
C TRP A 808 32.52 17.27 -25.95
N LEU A 809 31.53 16.86 -25.17
CA LEU A 809 30.72 15.67 -25.45
C LEU A 809 29.34 16.10 -25.97
N GLU A 810 29.16 16.03 -27.29
CA GLU A 810 27.88 16.36 -27.93
C GLU A 810 27.18 15.10 -28.41
N PHE A 811 25.96 14.86 -27.94
CA PHE A 811 25.07 13.82 -28.41
C PHE A 811 23.95 14.47 -29.22
N SER A 812 23.79 14.05 -30.48
CA SER A 812 22.84 14.70 -31.39
C SER A 812 22.01 13.73 -32.20
N LYS A 813 20.77 14.12 -32.53
CA LYS A 813 19.83 13.33 -33.33
C LYS A 813 19.50 11.97 -32.71
N LEU A 814 19.32 11.95 -31.39
CA LEU A 814 18.92 10.75 -30.66
C LEU A 814 17.40 10.72 -30.45
N GLU A 815 16.85 9.50 -30.42
CA GLU A 815 15.45 9.24 -30.16
C GLU A 815 15.33 8.13 -29.11
N GLY A 816 14.67 8.40 -28.00
CA GLY A 816 14.40 7.42 -26.94
C GLY A 816 15.63 6.97 -26.14
N ALA A 817 16.77 7.66 -26.23
CA ALA A 817 18.01 7.25 -25.55
C ALA A 817 17.97 7.51 -24.04
N LEU A 818 18.59 6.59 -23.27
CA LEU A 818 18.71 6.67 -21.82
C LEU A 818 20.18 6.82 -21.40
N PHE A 819 20.52 7.95 -20.79
CA PHE A 819 21.77 8.16 -20.08
C PHE A 819 21.59 7.81 -18.61
N GLN A 820 22.43 6.92 -18.08
CA GLN A 820 22.35 6.51 -16.67
C GLN A 820 23.72 6.10 -16.12
N GLY A 821 23.81 6.03 -14.80
CA GLY A 821 25.01 5.60 -14.06
C GLY A 821 25.41 6.62 -13.00
N HIS A 822 26.31 6.23 -12.11
CA HIS A 822 26.83 7.09 -11.02
C HIS A 822 28.21 7.68 -11.35
N GLY A 823 28.64 7.56 -12.60
CA GLY A 823 29.94 8.02 -13.07
C GLY A 823 30.04 9.54 -13.18
N VAL A 824 31.25 9.98 -13.53
CA VAL A 824 31.66 11.40 -13.50
C VAL A 824 32.07 11.87 -14.89
N ILE A 825 31.54 13.01 -15.32
CA ILE A 825 32.01 13.77 -16.49
C ILE A 825 32.80 14.97 -15.96
N ASP A 826 34.13 14.93 -16.07
CA ASP A 826 35.05 15.94 -15.53
C ASP A 826 35.64 16.81 -16.65
N GLY A 827 35.23 18.07 -16.72
CA GLY A 827 35.67 19.01 -17.75
C GLY A 827 37.09 19.57 -17.53
N SER A 828 37.79 19.29 -16.44
CA SER A 828 39.15 19.80 -16.20
C SER A 828 39.32 21.32 -16.41
N GLY A 829 38.35 22.11 -15.94
CA GLY A 829 38.21 23.53 -16.26
C GLY A 829 39.21 24.50 -15.62
N SER A 830 40.07 24.07 -14.69
CA SER A 830 40.93 24.96 -13.90
C SER A 830 41.82 25.89 -14.73
N LYS A 831 42.50 25.34 -15.75
CA LYS A 831 43.33 26.12 -16.70
C LYS A 831 42.49 27.04 -17.59
N TRP A 832 41.29 26.61 -17.97
CA TRP A 832 40.34 27.41 -18.75
C TRP A 832 39.85 28.63 -17.96
N TRP A 833 39.51 28.44 -16.69
CA TRP A 833 39.10 29.53 -15.81
C TRP A 833 40.24 30.52 -15.57
N ALA A 834 41.48 30.04 -15.36
CA ALA A 834 42.66 30.90 -15.21
C ALA A 834 42.95 31.72 -16.47
N ALA A 835 42.69 31.17 -17.67
CA ALA A 835 42.85 31.86 -18.95
C ALA A 835 41.67 32.81 -19.29
N SER A 836 40.55 32.75 -18.56
CA SER A 836 39.34 33.50 -18.87
C SER A 836 39.53 35.02 -18.73
N CYS A 837 39.00 35.78 -19.69
CA CYS A 837 38.96 37.24 -19.60
C CYS A 837 38.12 37.76 -18.42
N LYS A 838 37.24 36.90 -17.86
CA LYS A 838 36.43 37.22 -16.68
C LYS A 838 37.24 37.17 -15.38
N LYS A 839 38.32 36.37 -15.32
CA LYS A 839 39.28 36.37 -14.20
C LYS A 839 40.43 37.35 -14.44
N ASN A 840 40.94 37.44 -15.66
CA ASN A 840 41.97 38.42 -16.02
C ASN A 840 41.55 39.24 -17.25
N LYS A 841 41.17 40.50 -17.03
CA LYS A 841 40.69 41.42 -18.08
C LYS A 841 41.73 41.72 -19.18
N THR A 842 43.02 41.42 -18.98
CA THR A 842 44.05 41.57 -20.04
C THR A 842 44.00 40.45 -21.08
N ASN A 843 43.32 39.34 -20.77
CA ASN A 843 43.19 38.22 -21.70
C ASN A 843 42.06 38.48 -22.72
N PRO A 844 42.20 38.02 -23.97
CA PRO A 844 41.11 38.07 -24.94
C PRO A 844 39.93 37.20 -24.48
N CYS A 845 38.71 37.71 -24.59
CA CYS A 845 37.51 36.94 -24.29
C CYS A 845 37.30 35.85 -25.35
N LYS A 846 37.62 34.61 -24.99
CA LYS A 846 37.38 33.41 -25.80
C LYS A 846 36.34 32.53 -25.12
N GLY A 847 35.50 31.90 -25.93
CA GLY A 847 34.59 30.86 -25.43
C GLY A 847 35.35 29.59 -25.05
N ALA A 848 34.72 28.77 -24.23
CA ALA A 848 35.25 27.48 -23.82
C ALA A 848 34.21 26.36 -24.06
N PRO A 849 34.63 25.09 -24.02
CA PRO A 849 33.75 23.96 -24.27
C PRO A 849 32.68 23.77 -23.19
N THR A 850 31.50 23.33 -23.62
CA THR A 850 30.48 22.76 -22.72
C THR A 850 30.77 21.29 -22.49
N ALA A 851 30.63 20.82 -21.25
CA ALA A 851 30.96 19.44 -20.93
C ALA A 851 30.04 18.41 -21.59
N LEU A 852 28.73 18.51 -21.36
CA LEU A 852 27.72 17.64 -21.98
C LEU A 852 26.69 18.45 -22.76
N THR A 853 26.40 18.05 -24.00
CA THR A 853 25.36 18.66 -24.83
C THR A 853 24.44 17.59 -25.40
N ILE A 854 23.14 17.74 -25.21
CA ILE A 854 22.09 17.00 -25.93
C ILE A 854 21.46 17.97 -26.93
N ASP A 855 21.59 17.65 -28.21
CA ASP A 855 21.14 18.50 -29.30
C ASP A 855 20.19 17.80 -30.26
N SER A 856 19.15 18.48 -30.73
CA SER A 856 18.26 17.98 -31.79
C SER A 856 17.75 16.54 -31.53
N SER A 857 17.33 16.26 -30.30
CA SER A 857 16.99 14.91 -29.84
C SER A 857 15.59 14.87 -29.21
N THR A 858 14.96 13.70 -29.19
CA THR A 858 13.61 13.51 -28.62
C THR A 858 13.55 12.35 -27.65
N ALA A 859 12.64 12.42 -26.68
CA ALA A 859 12.37 11.37 -25.69
C ALA A 859 13.61 10.93 -24.88
N ILE A 860 14.49 11.88 -24.55
CA ILE A 860 15.76 11.59 -23.86
C ILE A 860 15.56 11.54 -22.35
N LYS A 861 16.19 10.55 -21.70
CA LYS A 861 16.20 10.41 -20.24
C LYS A 861 17.63 10.46 -19.72
N VAL A 862 17.88 11.24 -18.67
CA VAL A 862 19.19 11.35 -18.00
C VAL A 862 19.02 11.12 -16.50
N LYS A 863 19.74 10.15 -15.94
CA LYS A 863 19.62 9.75 -14.53
C LYS A 863 20.98 9.62 -13.84
N GLY A 864 21.12 10.24 -12.67
CA GLY A 864 22.19 9.94 -11.70
C GLY A 864 23.61 10.41 -12.04
N LEU A 865 23.82 11.07 -13.17
CA LEU A 865 25.16 11.50 -13.61
C LEU A 865 25.72 12.65 -12.76
N THR A 866 27.03 12.62 -12.53
CA THR A 866 27.78 13.75 -11.96
C THR A 866 28.56 14.47 -13.06
N ILE A 867 28.38 15.78 -13.19
CA ILE A 867 29.15 16.65 -14.10
C ILE A 867 29.93 17.64 -13.24
N GLN A 868 31.25 17.70 -13.41
CA GLN A 868 32.09 18.56 -12.58
C GLN A 868 33.17 19.27 -13.37
N ASN A 869 33.66 20.37 -12.80
CA ASN A 869 34.79 21.15 -13.31
C ASN A 869 34.68 21.49 -14.81
N SER A 870 33.49 21.79 -15.31
CA SER A 870 33.30 22.12 -16.72
C SER A 870 34.07 23.38 -17.11
N GLN A 871 34.65 23.38 -18.30
CA GLN A 871 35.45 24.50 -18.82
C GLN A 871 34.61 25.78 -18.95
N GLN A 872 33.35 25.62 -19.36
CA GLN A 872 32.32 26.66 -19.38
C GLN A 872 31.00 26.09 -18.85
N MET A 873 30.00 25.83 -19.71
CA MET A 873 28.71 25.30 -19.28
C MET A 873 28.80 23.80 -18.97
N ASN A 874 28.01 23.31 -18.01
CA ASN A 874 28.05 21.91 -17.60
C ASN A 874 27.17 21.05 -18.49
N PHE A 875 25.90 21.41 -18.65
CA PHE A 875 24.94 20.61 -19.40
C PHE A 875 24.01 21.47 -20.26
N ILE A 876 24.07 21.32 -21.58
CA ILE A 876 23.16 21.98 -22.53
C ILE A 876 22.10 21.01 -23.05
N ILE A 877 20.86 21.48 -23.09
CA ILE A 877 19.73 20.89 -23.83
C ILE A 877 19.34 21.87 -24.93
N SER A 878 19.53 21.47 -26.18
CA SER A 878 19.36 22.33 -27.34
C SER A 878 18.47 21.67 -28.39
N ARG A 879 17.55 22.43 -28.98
CA ARG A 879 16.69 21.98 -30.10
C ARG A 879 15.99 20.63 -29.86
N SER A 880 15.66 20.31 -28.61
CA SER A 880 15.22 18.98 -28.20
C SER A 880 13.80 19.00 -27.64
N ASP A 881 13.11 17.87 -27.73
CA ASP A 881 11.77 17.69 -27.17
C ASP A 881 11.74 16.52 -26.17
N SER A 882 10.87 16.63 -25.17
CA SER A 882 10.58 15.52 -24.25
C SER A 882 11.82 14.99 -23.52
N VAL A 883 12.61 15.90 -22.93
CA VAL A 883 13.84 15.58 -22.19
C VAL A 883 13.56 15.51 -20.69
N ARG A 884 13.91 14.39 -20.03
CA ARG A 884 13.72 14.18 -18.60
C ARG A 884 15.05 13.98 -17.88
N ILE A 885 15.32 14.82 -16.89
CA ILE A 885 16.54 14.80 -16.09
C ILE A 885 16.17 14.56 -14.63
N THR A 886 16.80 13.54 -14.01
CA THR A 886 16.54 13.18 -12.61
C THR A 886 17.84 12.87 -11.88
N GLY A 887 18.04 13.48 -10.71
CA GLY A 887 19.18 13.16 -9.83
C GLY A 887 20.55 13.54 -10.40
N VAL A 888 20.62 14.50 -11.33
CA VAL A 888 21.90 14.99 -11.87
C VAL A 888 22.58 15.91 -10.85
N GLN A 889 23.87 15.69 -10.63
CA GLN A 889 24.71 16.53 -9.79
C GLN A 889 25.68 17.34 -10.65
N VAL A 890 25.71 18.66 -10.44
CA VAL A 890 26.66 19.56 -11.08
C VAL A 890 27.52 20.23 -10.02
N THR A 891 28.85 20.13 -10.14
CA THR A 891 29.79 20.69 -9.15
C THR A 891 30.94 21.44 -9.83
N CYS A 892 30.96 22.76 -9.68
CA CYS A 892 32.07 23.65 -10.03
C CYS A 892 32.33 24.64 -8.88
N PRO A 893 33.54 25.20 -8.75
CA PRO A 893 33.83 26.27 -7.79
C PRO A 893 32.89 27.46 -7.97
N GLY A 894 32.47 28.11 -6.87
CA GLY A 894 31.57 29.27 -6.94
C GLY A 894 32.14 30.50 -7.66
N ASP A 895 33.45 30.53 -7.91
CA ASP A 895 34.16 31.57 -8.66
C ASP A 895 34.53 31.13 -10.10
N SER A 896 34.00 29.99 -10.59
CA SER A 896 34.25 29.51 -11.94
C SER A 896 33.49 30.37 -12.98
N PRO A 897 34.18 31.01 -13.94
CA PRO A 897 33.56 31.99 -14.83
C PRO A 897 32.68 31.33 -15.91
N ASN A 898 31.47 31.88 -16.10
CA ASN A 898 30.48 31.47 -17.13
C ASN A 898 30.08 29.99 -17.07
N THR A 899 30.02 29.41 -15.88
CA THR A 899 29.66 28.00 -15.69
C THR A 899 28.18 27.83 -15.38
N ASP A 900 27.33 27.89 -16.42
CA ASP A 900 25.92 27.53 -16.24
C ASP A 900 25.82 26.04 -15.90
N GLY A 901 24.92 25.70 -14.97
CA GLY A 901 24.67 24.32 -14.57
C GLY A 901 23.92 23.56 -15.67
N ILE A 902 22.61 23.78 -15.76
CA ILE A 902 21.78 23.22 -16.82
C ILE A 902 21.21 24.34 -17.69
N HIS A 903 21.60 24.38 -18.94
CA HIS A 903 21.26 25.40 -19.92
C HIS A 903 20.27 24.85 -20.95
N ILE A 904 19.09 25.48 -21.06
CA ILE A 904 17.98 25.02 -21.90
C ILE A 904 17.70 26.07 -22.96
N THR A 905 17.82 25.68 -24.24
CA THR A 905 17.64 26.56 -25.39
C THR A 905 16.86 25.87 -26.49
N GLN A 906 15.94 26.59 -27.16
CA GLN A 906 15.18 26.08 -28.31
C GLN A 906 14.50 24.72 -28.09
N SER A 907 14.09 24.42 -26.85
CA SER A 907 13.67 23.08 -26.44
C SER A 907 12.32 23.08 -25.74
N THR A 908 11.54 22.02 -25.94
CA THR A 908 10.18 21.88 -25.45
C THR A 908 10.02 20.65 -24.56
N ASN A 909 9.05 20.68 -23.64
CA ASN A 909 8.70 19.54 -22.78
C ASN A 909 9.89 19.01 -21.94
N VAL A 910 10.65 19.92 -21.31
CA VAL A 910 11.81 19.55 -20.49
C VAL A 910 11.42 19.45 -19.02
N VAL A 911 11.78 18.34 -18.37
CA VAL A 911 11.52 18.10 -16.94
C VAL A 911 12.84 17.89 -16.18
N LEU A 912 13.06 18.68 -15.13
CA LEU A 912 14.23 18.60 -14.25
C LEU A 912 13.78 18.28 -12.83
N GLN A 913 14.30 17.21 -12.25
CA GLN A 913 13.92 16.75 -10.92
C GLN A 913 15.15 16.39 -10.07
N GLU A 914 15.09 16.71 -8.78
CA GLU A 914 16.05 16.21 -7.77
C GLU A 914 17.52 16.52 -8.06
N SER A 915 17.78 17.63 -8.75
CA SER A 915 19.13 18.00 -9.17
C SER A 915 19.81 18.89 -8.13
N ARG A 916 21.10 18.65 -7.90
CA ARG A 916 21.97 19.47 -7.04
C ARG A 916 23.00 20.18 -7.89
N ILE A 917 23.00 21.51 -7.85
CA ILE A 917 23.78 22.32 -8.77
C ILE A 917 24.55 23.38 -7.98
N SER A 918 25.87 23.32 -8.08
CA SER A 918 26.79 24.29 -7.50
C SER A 918 27.74 24.74 -8.60
N THR A 919 27.71 26.02 -8.97
CA THR A 919 28.53 26.58 -10.06
C THR A 919 28.88 28.04 -9.77
N GLY A 920 29.66 28.68 -10.66
CA GLY A 920 29.93 30.12 -10.61
C GLY A 920 29.00 31.00 -11.45
N ASP A 921 27.95 30.44 -12.07
CA ASP A 921 26.95 31.21 -12.85
C ASP A 921 25.53 30.64 -12.63
N ASP A 922 24.61 30.75 -13.59
CA ASP A 922 23.22 30.31 -13.42
C ASP A 922 23.14 28.79 -13.19
N CYS A 923 22.52 28.35 -12.09
CA CYS A 923 22.31 26.92 -11.83
C CYS A 923 21.43 26.29 -12.91
N VAL A 924 20.36 27.00 -13.27
CA VAL A 924 19.51 26.66 -14.42
C VAL A 924 19.26 27.93 -15.21
N SER A 925 19.54 27.89 -16.50
CA SER A 925 19.31 29.00 -17.43
C SER A 925 18.38 28.58 -18.56
N ILE A 926 17.26 29.29 -18.72
CA ILE A 926 16.24 29.03 -19.75
C ILE A 926 16.27 30.19 -20.74
N VAL A 927 16.55 29.92 -22.01
CA VAL A 927 16.71 30.97 -23.02
C VAL A 927 15.70 30.80 -24.17
N ASN A 928 15.95 31.49 -25.29
CA ASN A 928 14.98 31.68 -26.36
C ASN A 928 14.42 30.36 -26.95
N ALA A 929 13.15 30.44 -27.37
CA ALA A 929 12.38 29.38 -28.02
C ALA A 929 12.21 28.12 -27.14
N SER A 930 12.13 28.29 -25.83
CA SER A 930 11.88 27.22 -24.87
C SER A 930 10.48 27.28 -24.29
N SER A 931 9.81 26.14 -24.19
CA SER A 931 8.45 26.06 -23.62
C SER A 931 8.17 24.77 -22.86
N ASN A 932 7.18 24.83 -21.96
CA ASN A 932 6.76 23.71 -21.09
C ASN A 932 7.95 23.11 -20.31
N ILE A 933 8.62 23.96 -19.54
CA ILE A 933 9.77 23.60 -18.71
C ILE A 933 9.31 23.41 -17.28
N LYS A 934 9.50 22.22 -16.71
CA LYS A 934 9.08 21.88 -15.34
C LYS A 934 10.28 21.51 -14.50
N MET A 935 10.43 22.16 -13.36
CA MET A 935 11.52 21.94 -12.42
C MET A 935 10.94 21.62 -11.04
N LYS A 936 11.39 20.54 -10.40
CA LYS A 936 10.94 20.16 -9.06
C LYS A 936 12.08 19.67 -8.16
N ARG A 937 12.11 20.12 -6.90
CA ARG A 937 13.16 19.77 -5.92
C ARG A 937 14.57 20.11 -6.43
N ILE A 938 14.81 21.38 -6.74
CA ILE A 938 16.13 21.86 -7.19
C ILE A 938 16.91 22.42 -5.99
N TYR A 939 18.14 21.95 -5.81
CA TYR A 939 19.08 22.57 -4.88
C TYR A 939 20.12 23.33 -5.68
N CYS A 940 20.20 24.64 -5.47
CA CYS A 940 21.11 25.51 -6.18
C CYS A 940 21.93 26.32 -5.18
N GLY A 941 23.26 26.23 -5.27
CA GLY A 941 24.14 26.99 -4.39
C GLY A 941 25.51 26.36 -4.15
N PRO A 942 26.60 27.15 -4.21
CA PRO A 942 26.69 28.54 -4.68
C PRO A 942 26.38 28.68 -6.20
N GLY A 943 26.11 29.91 -6.67
CA GLY A 943 25.82 30.22 -8.09
C GLY A 943 25.04 31.53 -8.30
N HIS A 944 24.53 31.79 -9.49
CA HIS A 944 23.67 32.94 -9.80
C HIS A 944 22.17 32.69 -9.62
N GLY A 945 21.74 31.46 -9.31
CA GLY A 945 20.33 31.11 -9.12
C GLY A 945 19.69 30.49 -10.36
N ILE A 946 18.38 30.67 -10.50
CA ILE A 946 17.59 30.18 -11.64
C ILE A 946 17.17 31.37 -12.50
N SER A 947 17.61 31.40 -13.75
CA SER A 947 17.43 32.56 -14.64
C SER A 947 16.70 32.20 -15.93
N ILE A 948 15.76 33.06 -16.33
CA ILE A 948 15.21 33.12 -17.69
C ILE A 948 15.91 34.26 -18.44
N GLY A 949 16.59 33.94 -19.53
CA GLY A 949 17.33 34.86 -20.38
C GLY A 949 18.84 34.66 -20.36
N SER A 950 19.62 35.52 -21.02
CA SER A 950 19.22 36.83 -21.55
C SER A 950 18.47 36.76 -22.88
N LEU A 951 17.25 37.32 -22.91
CA LEU A 951 16.40 37.34 -24.11
C LEU A 951 16.51 38.69 -24.84
N GLY A 952 16.36 38.67 -26.16
CA GLY A 952 16.25 39.90 -26.98
C GLY A 952 17.57 40.60 -27.30
N LYS A 953 18.71 39.95 -27.07
CA LYS A 953 20.04 40.49 -27.42
C LYS A 953 20.10 40.79 -28.92
N ASP A 954 20.77 41.88 -29.30
CA ASP A 954 20.90 42.32 -30.71
C ASP A 954 19.55 42.49 -31.43
N ASN A 955 18.55 43.01 -30.71
CA ASN A 955 17.17 43.21 -31.17
C ASN A 955 16.47 41.91 -31.63
N SER A 956 16.89 40.76 -31.10
CA SER A 956 16.31 39.46 -31.45
C SER A 956 14.92 39.25 -30.86
N ILE A 957 14.20 38.27 -31.40
CA ILE A 957 12.96 37.75 -30.80
C ILE A 957 13.33 36.81 -29.65
N GLY A 958 12.73 37.01 -28.47
CA GLY A 958 12.82 36.17 -27.29
C GLY A 958 11.47 35.59 -26.91
N ILE A 959 11.29 34.28 -26.96
CA ILE A 959 10.04 33.59 -26.59
C ILE A 959 10.33 32.52 -25.54
N VAL A 960 9.70 32.63 -24.37
CA VAL A 960 9.70 31.60 -23.32
C VAL A 960 8.29 31.46 -22.73
N THR A 961 7.76 30.24 -22.64
CA THR A 961 6.42 30.02 -22.09
C THR A 961 6.31 28.80 -21.17
N GLN A 962 5.34 28.85 -20.26
CA GLN A 962 4.96 27.70 -19.43
C GLN A 962 6.16 27.13 -18.64
N VAL A 963 6.81 27.99 -17.86
CA VAL A 963 7.92 27.59 -16.98
C VAL A 963 7.39 27.43 -15.57
N VAL A 964 7.58 26.27 -14.96
CA VAL A 964 7.14 26.00 -13.58
C VAL A 964 8.34 25.51 -12.77
N LEU A 965 8.69 26.24 -11.73
CA LEU A 965 9.57 25.80 -10.65
C LEU A 965 8.71 25.50 -9.42
N ASP A 966 8.74 24.28 -8.92
CA ASP A 966 8.04 23.87 -7.71
C ASP A 966 9.00 23.21 -6.73
N THR A 967 9.18 23.80 -5.54
CA THR A 967 10.13 23.31 -4.52
C THR A 967 11.58 23.50 -4.95
N ALA A 968 12.23 24.53 -4.42
CA ALA A 968 13.66 24.76 -4.60
C ALA A 968 14.31 25.33 -3.35
N VAL A 969 15.59 25.01 -3.14
CA VAL A 969 16.43 25.63 -2.11
C VAL A 969 17.57 26.34 -2.81
N LEU A 970 17.61 27.67 -2.66
CA LEU A 970 18.64 28.55 -3.19
C LEU A 970 19.50 29.02 -2.03
N LYS A 971 20.77 28.62 -2.01
CA LYS A 971 21.70 28.88 -0.91
C LYS A 971 22.94 29.62 -1.40
N GLU A 972 23.26 30.75 -0.77
CA GLU A 972 24.46 31.53 -1.02
C GLU A 972 24.62 31.92 -2.51
N THR A 973 23.51 32.12 -3.21
CA THR A 973 23.50 32.50 -4.62
C THR A 973 23.43 34.02 -4.80
N THR A 974 23.93 34.52 -5.93
CA THR A 974 23.89 35.95 -6.28
C THR A 974 22.47 36.39 -6.63
N ASN A 975 21.67 35.54 -7.27
CA ASN A 975 20.24 35.78 -7.48
C ASN A 975 19.42 34.57 -7.04
N GLY A 976 18.14 34.77 -6.78
CA GLY A 976 17.21 33.68 -6.52
C GLY A 976 16.55 33.20 -7.81
N VAL A 977 15.39 33.79 -8.14
CA VAL A 977 14.67 33.58 -9.40
C VAL A 977 14.67 34.87 -10.21
N ARG A 978 15.18 34.80 -11.44
CA ARG A 978 15.49 35.98 -12.26
C ARG A 978 14.93 35.87 -13.68
N ILE A 979 14.38 36.96 -14.21
CA ILE A 979 14.07 37.13 -15.63
C ILE A 979 14.87 38.32 -16.15
N LYS A 980 15.72 38.11 -17.16
CA LYS A 980 16.61 39.14 -17.72
C LYS A 980 16.42 39.27 -19.24
N THR A 981 16.16 40.49 -19.72
CA THR A 981 15.97 40.78 -21.14
C THR A 981 16.72 42.05 -21.55
N TRP A 982 17.14 42.12 -22.81
CA TRP A 982 17.77 43.29 -23.40
C TRP A 982 16.70 44.25 -23.93
N GLN A 983 16.93 45.56 -23.77
CA GLN A 983 16.20 46.56 -24.52
C GLN A 983 16.56 46.48 -26.01
N GLY A 984 15.59 46.79 -26.88
CA GLY A 984 15.63 46.59 -28.32
C GLY A 984 14.98 45.27 -28.76
N GLY A 985 14.93 44.27 -27.88
CA GLY A 985 14.34 42.95 -28.16
C GLY A 985 12.82 42.95 -28.39
N SER A 986 12.31 41.85 -28.93
CA SER A 986 10.86 41.63 -29.17
C SER A 986 10.44 40.20 -28.77
N GLY A 987 9.14 39.89 -28.75
CA GLY A 987 8.62 38.59 -28.31
C GLY A 987 8.01 38.65 -26.91
N TYR A 988 7.97 37.52 -26.19
CA TYR A 988 7.32 37.44 -24.89
C TYR A 988 7.85 36.36 -23.94
N VAL A 989 7.75 36.64 -22.64
CA VAL A 989 7.84 35.67 -21.54
C VAL A 989 6.48 35.61 -20.85
N GLN A 990 5.81 34.45 -20.88
CA GLN A 990 4.50 34.33 -20.21
C GLN A 990 4.20 32.95 -19.60
N GLY A 991 3.38 32.95 -18.55
CA GLY A 991 2.97 31.73 -17.87
C GLY A 991 4.11 31.11 -17.07
N VAL A 992 4.84 31.96 -16.34
CA VAL A 992 5.94 31.53 -15.48
C VAL A 992 5.42 31.43 -14.04
N ARG A 993 5.73 30.34 -13.35
CA ARG A 993 5.39 30.14 -11.95
C ARG A 993 6.61 29.68 -11.17
N PHE A 994 7.03 30.48 -10.20
CA PHE A 994 8.00 30.10 -9.19
C PHE A 994 7.24 29.85 -7.87
N GLN A 995 7.25 28.62 -7.36
CA GLN A 995 6.54 28.26 -6.14
C GLN A 995 7.34 27.41 -5.16
N ASN A 996 7.06 27.57 -3.87
CA ASN A 996 7.67 26.82 -2.77
C ASN A 996 9.20 26.94 -2.76
N VAL A 997 9.72 28.17 -2.83
CA VAL A 997 11.15 28.44 -2.94
C VAL A 997 11.71 28.93 -1.60
N LYS A 998 12.71 28.24 -1.07
CA LYS A 998 13.44 28.64 0.14
C LYS A 998 14.75 29.33 -0.23
N MET A 999 14.94 30.56 0.26
CA MET A 999 16.14 31.37 0.07
C MET A 999 17.01 31.31 1.33
N ILE A 1000 18.31 31.09 1.19
CA ILE A 1000 19.27 31.07 2.30
C ILE A 1000 20.46 31.94 1.91
N ASP A 1001 20.54 33.13 2.49
CA ASP A 1001 21.61 34.10 2.28
C ASP A 1001 21.82 34.43 0.78
N VAL A 1002 20.71 34.63 0.05
CA VAL A 1002 20.68 34.95 -1.39
C VAL A 1002 20.82 36.46 -1.60
N ALA A 1003 21.73 36.91 -2.48
CA ALA A 1003 21.96 38.34 -2.64
C ALA A 1003 20.75 39.07 -3.24
N ASN A 1004 20.22 38.63 -4.38
CA ASN A 1004 19.06 39.25 -5.04
C ASN A 1004 17.92 38.23 -5.29
N PRO A 1005 17.00 38.02 -4.33
CA PRO A 1005 16.04 36.91 -4.36
C PRO A 1005 15.08 36.88 -5.56
N ILE A 1006 14.41 37.98 -5.90
CA ILE A 1006 13.43 38.02 -7.00
C ILE A 1006 13.78 39.20 -7.92
N ILE A 1007 14.03 38.91 -9.20
CA ILE A 1007 14.40 39.93 -10.19
C ILE A 1007 13.62 39.76 -11.49
N ILE A 1008 13.05 40.85 -11.98
CA ILE A 1008 12.75 41.08 -13.40
C ILE A 1008 13.56 42.30 -13.83
N ASP A 1009 14.39 42.15 -14.86
CA ASP A 1009 15.25 43.20 -15.38
C ASP A 1009 15.20 43.24 -16.92
N GLN A 1010 14.43 44.19 -17.46
CA GLN A 1010 14.35 44.44 -18.90
C GLN A 1010 15.45 45.39 -19.42
N PHE A 1011 16.31 45.91 -18.52
CA PHE A 1011 17.44 46.80 -18.84
C PHE A 1011 18.78 46.07 -18.74
N TYR A 1012 18.77 44.72 -18.86
CA TYR A 1012 19.98 43.92 -18.73
C TYR A 1012 21.02 44.32 -19.79
N CYS A 1013 22.23 44.60 -19.34
CA CYS A 1013 23.36 45.02 -20.18
C CYS A 1013 24.65 44.37 -19.68
N ASP A 1014 25.32 43.55 -20.51
CA ASP A 1014 26.59 42.88 -20.17
C ASP A 1014 27.84 43.67 -20.61
N SER A 1015 27.65 44.91 -21.08
CA SER A 1015 28.69 45.81 -21.58
C SER A 1015 29.23 46.74 -20.47
N PRO A 1016 30.55 47.02 -20.46
CA PRO A 1016 31.15 48.00 -19.53
C PRO A 1016 30.70 49.45 -19.81
N LYS A 1017 30.14 49.72 -20.99
CA LYS A 1017 29.43 50.97 -21.30
C LYS A 1017 27.93 50.73 -21.13
N SER A 1018 27.22 51.69 -20.53
CA SER A 1018 25.76 51.67 -20.43
C SER A 1018 25.14 51.45 -21.81
N CYS A 1019 24.29 50.43 -21.93
CA CYS A 1019 23.52 50.20 -23.13
C CYS A 1019 22.52 51.35 -23.30
N GLU A 1020 22.34 51.83 -24.53
CA GLU A 1020 21.38 52.89 -24.82
C GLU A 1020 19.95 52.37 -24.60
N ASN A 1021 19.11 53.21 -23.98
CA ASN A 1021 17.71 52.86 -23.80
C ASN A 1021 17.01 52.83 -25.16
N GLN A 1022 16.32 51.72 -25.45
CA GLN A 1022 15.57 51.53 -26.70
C GLN A 1022 14.06 51.45 -26.45
N SER A 1023 13.28 51.72 -27.48
CA SER A 1023 11.81 51.78 -27.39
C SER A 1023 11.11 50.42 -27.45
N SER A 1024 11.82 49.33 -27.73
CA SER A 1024 11.29 47.96 -27.70
C SER A 1024 11.90 47.12 -26.56
N ALA A 1025 11.16 46.13 -26.07
CA ALA A 1025 11.66 45.11 -25.15
C ALA A 1025 10.80 43.83 -25.27
N VAL A 1026 11.29 42.71 -24.74
CA VAL A 1026 10.55 41.45 -24.68
C VAL A 1026 9.39 41.58 -23.67
N ASN A 1027 8.16 41.35 -24.08
CA ASN A 1027 6.98 41.53 -23.22
C ASN A 1027 6.92 40.47 -22.10
N ILE A 1028 6.86 40.88 -20.84
CA ILE A 1028 6.80 39.96 -19.68
C ILE A 1028 5.42 40.06 -19.03
N SER A 1029 4.69 38.94 -19.00
CA SER A 1029 3.36 38.91 -18.38
C SER A 1029 2.99 37.57 -17.73
N LYS A 1030 1.99 37.57 -16.84
CA LYS A 1030 1.47 36.35 -16.19
C LYS A 1030 2.58 35.59 -15.44
N ILE A 1031 3.25 36.30 -14.53
CA ILE A 1031 4.33 35.76 -13.71
C ILE A 1031 3.82 35.58 -12.29
N ILE A 1032 3.96 34.38 -11.73
CA ILE A 1032 3.47 34.05 -10.39
C ILE A 1032 4.65 33.67 -9.49
N TYR A 1033 4.76 34.35 -8.36
CA TYR A 1033 5.67 34.02 -7.26
C TYR A 1033 4.81 33.59 -6.06
N LYS A 1034 4.94 32.33 -5.61
CA LYS A 1034 4.07 31.76 -4.56
C LYS A 1034 4.87 31.03 -3.49
N ASN A 1035 4.58 31.27 -2.20
CA ASN A 1035 5.24 30.59 -1.09
C ASN A 1035 6.78 30.68 -1.20
N ILE A 1036 7.31 31.89 -1.32
CA ILE A 1036 8.76 32.13 -1.38
C ILE A 1036 9.19 32.73 -0.06
N SER A 1037 10.13 32.11 0.64
CA SER A 1037 10.58 32.63 1.93
C SER A 1037 12.07 32.44 2.19
N GLY A 1038 12.66 33.30 3.02
CA GLY A 1038 14.05 33.13 3.44
C GLY A 1038 14.82 34.42 3.65
N THR A 1039 16.16 34.32 3.61
CA THR A 1039 17.05 35.43 3.90
C THR A 1039 17.73 36.03 2.67
N THR A 1040 17.96 37.35 2.69
CA THR A 1040 18.67 38.09 1.66
C THR A 1040 19.92 38.83 2.17
N LYS A 1041 20.87 39.13 1.27
CA LYS A 1041 22.04 39.98 1.55
C LYS A 1041 21.88 41.43 1.06
N SER A 1042 21.05 41.68 0.05
CA SER A 1042 20.81 43.04 -0.46
C SER A 1042 19.60 43.67 0.22
N GLU A 1043 19.55 45.00 0.21
CA GLU A 1043 18.38 45.76 0.68
C GLU A 1043 17.19 45.55 -0.27
N LYS A 1044 17.44 45.55 -1.59
CA LYS A 1044 16.44 45.31 -2.64
C LYS A 1044 16.17 43.83 -2.83
N ALA A 1045 15.37 43.26 -1.93
CA ALA A 1045 15.01 41.84 -1.95
C ALA A 1045 14.18 41.46 -3.20
N MET A 1046 13.35 42.39 -3.69
CA MET A 1046 12.53 42.23 -4.89
C MET A 1046 12.75 43.42 -5.84
N LYS A 1047 13.13 43.15 -7.10
CA LYS A 1047 13.38 44.18 -8.11
C LYS A 1047 12.61 43.88 -9.40
N PHE A 1048 11.66 44.75 -9.76
CA PHE A 1048 10.89 44.69 -11.00
C PHE A 1048 11.21 45.91 -11.88
N ALA A 1049 12.28 45.83 -12.66
CA ALA A 1049 12.72 46.91 -13.55
C ALA A 1049 12.24 46.62 -14.99
N CYS A 1050 11.12 47.22 -15.38
CA CYS A 1050 10.51 47.04 -16.69
C CYS A 1050 10.55 48.32 -17.53
N SER A 1051 10.54 48.19 -18.86
CA SER A 1051 10.60 49.29 -19.82
C SER A 1051 9.28 50.05 -19.87
N ASP A 1052 9.34 51.38 -19.90
CA ASP A 1052 8.14 52.23 -19.99
C ASP A 1052 7.36 52.00 -21.29
N SER A 1053 8.06 51.61 -22.35
CA SER A 1053 7.46 51.31 -23.65
C SER A 1053 6.82 49.91 -23.73
N VAL A 1054 7.27 48.97 -22.89
CA VAL A 1054 6.74 47.60 -22.82
C VAL A 1054 6.65 47.15 -21.35
N PRO A 1055 5.70 47.70 -20.57
CA PRO A 1055 5.57 47.42 -19.15
C PRO A 1055 5.32 45.94 -18.83
N CYS A 1056 5.78 45.48 -17.67
CA CYS A 1056 5.44 44.15 -17.17
C CYS A 1056 4.03 44.12 -16.57
N SER A 1057 3.24 43.08 -16.84
CA SER A 1057 1.84 43.00 -16.39
C SER A 1057 1.46 41.64 -15.78
N ASN A 1058 0.41 41.62 -14.96
CA ASN A 1058 -0.09 40.40 -14.31
C ASN A 1058 1.00 39.66 -13.50
N ILE A 1059 1.81 40.40 -12.76
CA ILE A 1059 2.71 39.84 -11.75
C ILE A 1059 1.89 39.53 -10.50
N VAL A 1060 1.94 38.30 -10.00
CA VAL A 1060 1.21 37.88 -8.81
C VAL A 1060 2.21 37.43 -7.74
N LEU A 1061 2.14 38.07 -6.58
CA LEU A 1061 2.86 37.66 -5.38
C LEU A 1061 1.88 37.00 -4.42
N SER A 1062 2.21 35.82 -3.89
CA SER A 1062 1.38 35.13 -2.90
C SER A 1062 2.24 34.49 -1.83
N ASN A 1063 2.09 34.90 -0.56
CA ASN A 1063 2.90 34.40 0.56
C ASN A 1063 4.43 34.49 0.27
N VAL A 1064 4.91 35.71 0.03
CA VAL A 1064 6.34 36.00 -0.16
C VAL A 1064 6.86 36.66 1.11
N ASN A 1065 7.85 36.06 1.78
CA ASN A 1065 8.44 36.57 3.01
C ASN A 1065 9.98 36.52 2.99
N LEU A 1066 10.62 37.63 2.65
CA LEU A 1066 12.06 37.77 2.49
C LEU A 1066 12.59 38.79 3.50
N GLU A 1067 13.60 38.39 4.27
CA GLU A 1067 14.17 39.24 5.33
C GLU A 1067 15.69 39.34 5.21
N LYS A 1068 16.24 40.51 5.53
CA LYS A 1068 17.67 40.72 5.72
C LYS A 1068 17.98 40.64 7.21
N LYS A 1069 19.19 40.21 7.59
CA LYS A 1069 19.59 40.03 9.00
C LYS A 1069 19.48 41.29 9.86
N ASP A 1070 19.53 42.48 9.24
CA ASP A 1070 19.39 43.79 9.90
C ASP A 1070 17.97 44.37 9.81
N GLY A 1071 17.02 43.67 9.20
CA GLY A 1071 15.63 44.09 9.00
C GLY A 1071 15.40 45.10 7.86
N THR A 1072 16.45 45.54 7.16
CA THR A 1072 16.33 46.50 6.03
C THR A 1072 16.05 45.76 4.72
N VAL A 1073 14.78 45.67 4.34
CA VAL A 1073 14.35 45.04 3.07
C VAL A 1073 13.31 45.90 2.35
N GLU A 1074 13.48 46.08 1.05
CA GLU A 1074 12.58 46.85 0.20
C GLU A 1074 12.25 46.16 -1.14
N THR A 1075 11.20 46.67 -1.79
CA THR A 1075 10.79 46.29 -3.15
C THR A 1075 10.97 47.48 -4.08
N TYR A 1076 11.61 47.27 -5.23
CA TYR A 1076 11.72 48.24 -6.30
C TYR A 1076 10.80 47.86 -7.47
N CYS A 1077 10.00 48.80 -7.97
CA CYS A 1077 9.19 48.64 -9.18
C CYS A 1077 9.43 49.82 -10.15
N ASN A 1078 9.59 49.53 -11.44
CA ASN A 1078 9.53 50.48 -12.54
C ASN A 1078 8.67 49.89 -13.66
N SER A 1079 7.62 50.60 -14.08
CA SER A 1079 6.73 50.19 -15.17
C SER A 1079 6.27 48.72 -15.08
N ALA A 1080 5.86 48.30 -13.88
CA ALA A 1080 5.43 46.95 -13.57
C ALA A 1080 4.10 46.96 -12.81
N GLN A 1081 3.14 46.13 -13.25
CA GLN A 1081 1.80 46.02 -12.66
C GLN A 1081 1.53 44.60 -12.14
N GLY A 1082 0.94 44.52 -10.95
CA GLY A 1082 0.65 43.24 -10.31
C GLY A 1082 -0.26 43.32 -9.10
N SER A 1083 -0.45 42.18 -8.43
CA SER A 1083 -1.23 42.05 -7.20
C SER A 1083 -0.52 41.14 -6.18
N GLY A 1084 -0.73 41.44 -4.89
CA GLY A 1084 -0.21 40.68 -3.76
C GLY A 1084 -1.34 40.04 -2.95
N TYR A 1085 -1.16 38.79 -2.51
CA TYR A 1085 -2.11 38.05 -1.68
C TYR A 1085 -1.42 37.37 -0.50
N GLY A 1086 -2.01 37.45 0.70
CA GLY A 1086 -1.44 36.86 1.91
C GLY A 1086 -0.27 37.66 2.46
N THR A 1087 0.73 36.98 3.03
CA THR A 1087 1.92 37.65 3.60
C THR A 1087 2.84 38.11 2.47
N ILE A 1088 3.04 39.42 2.30
CA ILE A 1088 4.00 39.99 1.34
C ILE A 1088 4.98 40.87 2.12
N HIS A 1089 6.20 40.38 2.29
CA HIS A 1089 7.29 41.08 2.96
C HIS A 1089 8.60 40.89 2.17
N PRO A 1090 9.32 41.97 1.80
CA PRO A 1090 8.95 43.38 1.97
C PRO A 1090 7.68 43.77 1.19
N SER A 1091 7.03 44.88 1.59
CA SER A 1091 5.80 45.32 0.90
C SER A 1091 6.09 45.61 -0.58
N ALA A 1092 5.12 45.29 -1.45
CA ALA A 1092 5.21 45.46 -2.90
C ALA A 1092 4.10 46.39 -3.44
N ASP A 1093 3.71 47.40 -2.65
CA ASP A 1093 2.63 48.34 -3.00
C ASP A 1093 2.86 49.06 -4.34
N CYS A 1094 4.12 49.22 -4.75
CA CYS A 1094 4.51 49.80 -6.04
C CYS A 1094 4.02 49.03 -7.27
N LEU A 1095 3.55 47.78 -7.13
CA LEU A 1095 2.90 47.02 -8.21
C LEU A 1095 1.43 47.40 -8.43
N SER A 1096 0.80 48.10 -7.46
CA SER A 1096 -0.63 48.41 -7.45
C SER A 1096 -0.97 49.83 -7.90
N THR A 1097 0.02 50.71 -8.01
CA THR A 1097 -0.17 52.13 -8.34
C THR A 1097 -0.25 52.35 -9.85
N HIS A 1098 -1.41 52.80 -10.33
CA HIS A 1098 -1.51 53.50 -11.62
C HIS A 1098 -0.73 54.81 -11.53
N ASP A 1099 0.42 54.91 -12.19
CA ASP A 1099 0.97 56.22 -12.55
C ASP A 1099 0.14 56.82 -13.69
N ASN A 1100 -1.04 57.32 -13.30
CA ASN A 1100 -1.72 58.41 -13.97
C ASN A 1100 -1.45 59.67 -13.13
N LYS A 1101 -0.30 60.30 -13.33
CA LYS A 1101 -0.09 61.69 -12.91
C LYS A 1101 0.37 62.53 -14.08
N ASN A 1102 -0.61 63.28 -14.56
CA ASN A 1102 -0.52 64.60 -15.17
C ASN A 1102 0.88 65.23 -15.20
N ILE A 1103 1.28 65.56 -16.43
CA ILE A 1103 2.11 66.72 -16.78
C ILE A 1103 1.67 67.95 -15.96
N GLN A 1104 2.60 68.54 -15.21
CA GLN A 1104 2.88 69.99 -15.18
C GLN A 1104 4.24 70.25 -14.48
N PRO A 1105 4.93 71.39 -14.77
CA PRO A 1105 6.38 71.41 -14.93
C PRO A 1105 7.17 72.08 -13.78
N ILE A 1106 8.50 72.06 -13.94
CA ILE A 1106 9.58 72.83 -13.25
C ILE A 1106 9.86 72.29 -11.81
N ILE A 1107 11.08 71.97 -11.35
CA ILE A 1107 12.37 72.68 -11.43
C ILE A 1107 13.54 71.69 -11.35
N ASP A 1108 14.54 71.97 -12.18
CA ASP A 1108 15.89 71.47 -12.26
C ASP A 1108 16.62 71.50 -10.89
N HIS A 1109 17.04 70.33 -10.40
CA HIS A 1109 18.23 70.22 -9.57
C HIS A 1109 18.94 68.90 -9.87
N ASN A 1110 20.00 69.00 -10.67
CA ASN A 1110 21.17 68.12 -10.69
C ASN A 1110 21.34 67.32 -9.40
N HIS A 1111 21.17 66.00 -9.45
CA HIS A 1111 21.96 65.07 -8.66
C HIS A 1111 22.24 63.83 -9.50
N ASP A 1112 23.53 63.67 -9.81
CA ASP A 1112 24.13 62.50 -10.43
C ASP A 1112 23.71 61.22 -9.68
N ILE A 1113 22.98 60.34 -10.35
CA ILE A 1113 22.83 58.96 -9.88
C ILE A 1113 24.06 58.20 -10.34
N VAL A 1114 25.07 58.21 -9.47
CA VAL A 1114 26.23 57.33 -9.56
C VAL A 1114 25.74 55.89 -9.39
N HIS A 1115 25.88 55.10 -10.45
CA HIS A 1115 25.84 53.64 -10.34
C HIS A 1115 27.06 53.18 -9.52
N THR A 1116 26.84 52.73 -8.29
CA THR A 1116 27.83 51.94 -7.54
C THR A 1116 27.38 50.49 -7.47
N GLU A 1117 28.05 49.68 -8.29
CA GLU A 1117 28.61 48.34 -8.03
C GLU A 1117 27.85 47.40 -7.08
N LEU A 1118 27.25 46.32 -7.61
CA LEU A 1118 27.91 45.04 -7.94
C LEU A 1118 27.00 44.16 -8.80
#